data_AF-A0A940A3S6-F1
#
_entry.id   AF-A0A940A3S6-F1
#
_cell.length_a   1.000
_cell.length_b   1.000
_cell.length_c   1.000
_cell.angle_alpha   90.00
_cell.angle_beta   90.00
_cell.angle_gamma   90.00
#
_symmetry.space_group_name_H-M   'P 1'
#
loop_
_entity.id
_entity.type
_entity.pdbx_description
1 polymer ?
#
loop_
_entity_poly.entity_id
_entity_poly.type
_entity_poly.pdbx_seq_one_letter_code
_entity_poly.pdbx_strand_id
1 'polypeptide(L)'
;MKRICFKEIIALIAASAILLGMTAFPSQKKDVLAASDNTIEVSDDDAKADAFNAIQDALNAAKKRASEDEPFTVKLPADQTYELNLALKIFSNTTLDLNGSTLVMAPTGDSFNMIHIGSYDSDKTGVTGYDGYENITIKNGTLDGDGNSSTLLKGAHATNVKIENMTLKHTVSTHLSEFAAINKLTVTDCKFSDMKLSGAKETFYEAIQLDVLVPSHFGNYHAEALPVKNVKVTGCTFTNVPRAVGSHTAILNAPMTDITIENNTIKDCISAGIQICNWKNVTIKGNTITNCPRGIAVFSVNCNGGESSSANGTYKASFISSAGDTSSSISDSYKDPGDLDIVISDNTISLNNVDDYSGYLHCGIQINGTDYTEVKTMGDKSGDIPLGKYYVKGITVKHNTIDSTGFGIRCVFASDVTIEGNKVDLSKAKPKSSDPDFYGISASKSASDIRIISNDVAYTPASGIFVNGMATGIDIKDNVVSLAGDAGIKVTEDKTVCNTITGNTVIAAKGNFSIFVSNKGTAKTITDNLINCPKETKNAVKVDNISKCQTNKNNSIKKFKDVTNTKDFWFVPTYWGAAKGVVKGYNKETEFRPANECTRAQMVTFMWRLEGCPNPNSSTCKFKDVKKSDYFYKAVIWGNENGIVEGYKDGTFGPQIVCARKHAVTFLWRLAGQPEPSSTKNKFKDVKKSDYFFKPTIWASEKGILAGYSDGTFKPNGKCLRRQMVTFLYKYNKFVK
;
A
#
# COMPACT_ATOMS: atom_id res chain seq x y z
N MET A 1 40.65 23.61 69.02
CA MET A 1 39.92 22.40 69.45
C MET A 1 38.63 22.83 70.16
N LYS A 2 37.51 22.18 69.79
CA LYS A 2 36.14 22.02 70.39
C LYS A 2 35.83 22.80 71.70
N ARG A 3 34.77 23.63 71.82
CA ARG A 3 33.27 23.49 71.78
C ARG A 3 32.61 22.72 72.94
N ILE A 4 31.48 23.32 73.45
CA ILE A 4 30.24 22.78 74.11
C ILE A 4 30.01 23.42 75.52
N CYS A 5 28.84 23.85 76.02
CA CYS A 5 27.40 23.84 75.62
C CYS A 5 26.65 24.99 76.34
N PHE A 6 25.51 25.45 75.82
CA PHE A 6 24.49 26.17 76.61
C PHE A 6 23.12 26.01 75.91
N LYS A 7 22.15 25.37 76.58
CA LYS A 7 20.70 25.48 76.30
C LYS A 7 19.89 24.69 77.33
N GLU A 8 19.31 25.43 78.26
CA GLU A 8 18.07 25.10 78.96
C GLU A 8 17.18 26.36 78.90
N ILE A 9 15.90 26.19 79.26
CA ILE A 9 14.78 27.16 79.26
C ILE A 9 13.81 26.99 78.08
N ILE A 10 12.97 25.96 78.24
CA ILE A 10 11.60 25.86 77.71
C ILE A 10 10.69 25.74 78.94
N ALA A 11 9.83 26.73 79.22
CA ALA A 11 8.53 26.60 79.90
C ALA A 11 7.90 27.98 80.23
N LEU A 12 6.58 28.07 80.05
CA LEU A 12 5.65 29.21 80.26
C LEU A 12 5.76 30.32 79.19
N ILE A 13 4.75 30.60 78.37
CA ILE A 13 3.37 30.97 78.74
C ILE A 13 2.37 30.40 77.71
N ALA A 14 1.31 29.81 78.25
CA ALA A 14 0.09 29.41 77.56
C ALA A 14 -1.00 30.50 77.65
N ALA A 15 -2.03 30.33 76.82
CA ALA A 15 -3.43 30.77 77.00
C ALA A 15 -3.93 31.97 76.17
N SER A 16 -4.58 31.64 75.06
CA SER A 16 -5.90 32.21 74.71
C SER A 16 -6.74 31.21 73.89
N ALA A 17 -7.87 30.80 74.47
CA ALA A 17 -9.16 30.40 73.87
C ALA A 17 -9.31 29.09 73.05
N ILE A 18 -9.40 27.98 73.78
CA ILE A 18 -10.53 27.00 73.89
C ILE A 18 -11.76 27.10 72.92
N LEU A 19 -12.09 25.92 72.36
CA LEU A 19 -13.39 25.31 71.94
C LEU A 19 -14.24 25.85 70.77
N LEU A 20 -14.21 25.09 69.66
CA LEU A 20 -15.32 24.46 68.92
C LEU A 20 -14.62 23.54 67.90
N GLY A 21 -14.52 22.22 68.04
CA GLY A 21 -15.56 21.27 68.41
C GLY A 21 -16.16 20.62 67.16
N MET A 22 -15.36 19.93 66.33
CA MET A 22 -15.79 18.73 65.57
C MET A 22 -14.59 18.03 64.90
N THR A 23 -14.46 16.76 65.25
CA THR A 23 -13.45 15.81 64.79
C THR A 23 -13.63 15.47 63.31
N ALA A 24 -12.60 15.69 62.49
CA ALA A 24 -12.40 14.95 61.25
C ALA A 24 -11.23 13.99 61.50
N PHE A 25 -11.52 12.71 61.58
CA PHE A 25 -10.50 11.66 61.50
C PHE A 25 -9.75 11.81 60.17
N PRO A 26 -8.43 11.57 60.11
CA PRO A 26 -7.81 11.29 58.83
C PRO A 26 -8.50 10.03 58.28
N SER A 27 -9.15 10.15 57.12
CA SER A 27 -9.61 8.97 56.41
C SER A 27 -8.38 8.11 56.16
N GLN A 28 -8.41 6.87 56.66
CA GLN A 28 -7.51 5.85 56.17
C GLN A 28 -7.65 5.86 54.65
N LYS A 29 -6.55 6.12 53.92
CA LYS A 29 -6.45 5.69 52.53
C LYS A 29 -6.75 4.20 52.55
N LYS A 30 -7.95 3.82 52.09
CA LYS A 30 -8.28 2.42 51.87
C LYS A 30 -7.20 1.88 50.93
N ASP A 31 -6.61 0.75 51.28
CA ASP A 31 -5.97 -0.14 50.30
C ASP A 31 -7.08 -0.60 49.33
N VAL A 32 -7.47 0.25 48.38
CA VAL A 32 -8.43 -0.09 47.33
C VAL A 32 -7.63 -0.58 46.14
N LEU A 33 -7.32 -1.86 46.09
CA LEU A 33 -7.20 -2.60 44.84
C LEU A 33 -7.40 -4.08 45.20
N ALA A 34 -8.63 -4.60 45.05
CA ALA A 34 -8.87 -6.03 45.14
C ALA A 34 -8.19 -6.70 43.93
N ALA A 35 -6.94 -7.14 44.11
CA ALA A 35 -6.22 -7.91 43.11
C ALA A 35 -6.69 -9.37 43.19
N SER A 36 -7.49 -9.79 42.22
CA SER A 36 -7.61 -11.21 41.87
C SER A 36 -7.03 -11.39 40.47
N ASP A 37 -6.21 -12.43 40.28
CA ASP A 37 -5.66 -12.86 38.98
C ASP A 37 -5.00 -11.75 38.16
N ASN A 38 -3.85 -11.23 38.64
CA ASN A 38 -2.99 -10.21 38.01
C ASN A 38 -3.71 -9.02 37.36
N THR A 39 -4.94 -8.74 37.79
CA THR A 39 -5.79 -7.70 37.23
C THR A 39 -6.05 -6.63 38.28
N ILE A 40 -5.95 -5.39 37.85
CA ILE A 40 -6.24 -4.21 38.64
C ILE A 40 -7.41 -3.50 37.96
N GLU A 41 -8.59 -3.59 38.55
CA GLU A 41 -9.76 -2.87 38.07
C GLU A 41 -9.73 -1.43 38.59
N VAL A 42 -9.84 -0.48 37.67
CA VAL A 42 -10.00 0.94 38.01
C VAL A 42 -11.43 1.16 38.48
N SER A 43 -11.60 1.79 39.63
CA SER A 43 -12.91 2.16 40.18
C SER A 43 -13.58 3.21 39.31
N ASP A 44 -14.84 2.99 38.93
CA ASP A 44 -15.62 3.93 38.12
C ASP A 44 -15.87 5.25 38.86
N ASP A 45 -16.17 5.17 40.16
CA ASP A 45 -16.38 6.36 41.00
C ASP A 45 -15.09 7.20 41.09
N ASP A 46 -13.94 6.55 41.26
CA ASP A 46 -12.65 7.24 41.35
C ASP A 46 -12.26 7.84 39.99
N ALA A 47 -12.47 7.11 38.89
CA ALA A 47 -12.18 7.60 37.54
C ALA A 47 -13.11 8.74 37.10
N LYS A 48 -14.37 8.76 37.56
CA LYS A 48 -15.29 9.89 37.34
C LYS A 48 -14.90 11.14 38.14
N ALA A 49 -14.28 10.95 39.31
CA ALA A 49 -13.79 12.06 40.12
C ALA A 49 -12.49 12.65 39.57
N ASP A 50 -11.53 11.78 39.22
CA ASP A 50 -10.23 12.16 38.64
C ASP A 50 -9.63 10.97 37.86
N ALA A 51 -9.90 10.94 36.56
CA ALA A 51 -9.51 9.82 35.70
C ALA A 51 -8.00 9.63 35.64
N PHE A 52 -7.23 10.72 35.58
CA PHE A 52 -5.78 10.64 35.50
C PHE A 52 -5.23 9.95 36.76
N ASN A 53 -5.57 10.45 37.95
CA ASN A 53 -5.03 9.89 39.18
C ASN A 53 -5.50 8.44 39.39
N ALA A 54 -6.77 8.13 39.13
CA ALA A 54 -7.30 6.77 39.29
C ALA A 54 -6.58 5.76 38.38
N ILE A 55 -6.42 6.09 37.10
CA ILE A 55 -5.77 5.19 36.13
C ILE A 55 -4.26 5.13 36.37
N GLN A 56 -3.61 6.26 36.66
CA GLN A 56 -2.17 6.30 36.88
C GLN A 56 -1.77 5.59 38.17
N ASP A 57 -2.57 5.67 39.24
CA ASP A 57 -2.33 4.91 40.47
C ASP A 57 -2.44 3.40 40.24
N ALA A 58 -3.40 2.95 39.42
CA ALA A 58 -3.49 1.56 39.00
C ALA A 58 -2.27 1.11 38.18
N LEU A 59 -1.80 1.93 37.24
CA LEU A 59 -0.58 1.67 36.46
C LEU A 59 0.67 1.65 37.34
N ASN A 60 0.76 2.54 38.33
CA ASN A 60 1.85 2.56 39.31
C ASN A 60 1.82 1.32 40.21
N ALA A 61 0.63 0.83 40.56
CA ALA A 61 0.47 -0.41 41.32
C ALA A 61 0.80 -1.65 40.49
N ALA A 62 0.54 -1.64 39.17
CA ALA A 62 1.01 -2.67 38.24
C ALA A 62 2.55 -2.65 38.14
N LYS A 63 3.16 -1.48 37.91
CA LYS A 63 4.62 -1.30 37.83
C LYS A 63 5.39 -1.94 38.98
N LYS A 64 4.85 -1.88 40.20
CA LYS A 64 5.48 -2.44 41.41
C LYS A 64 5.47 -3.98 41.47
N ARG A 65 4.61 -4.63 40.69
CA ARG A 65 4.30 -6.06 40.79
C ARG A 65 4.57 -6.83 39.50
N ALA A 66 4.43 -6.17 38.35
CA ALA A 66 4.52 -6.81 37.05
C ALA A 66 5.95 -7.29 36.76
N SER A 67 6.05 -8.50 36.24
CA SER A 67 7.27 -9.11 35.72
C SER A 67 6.96 -9.90 34.45
N GLU A 68 7.97 -10.38 33.74
CA GLU A 68 7.76 -11.20 32.54
C GLU A 68 6.94 -12.47 32.85
N ASP A 69 7.21 -13.11 33.99
CA ASP A 69 6.50 -14.31 34.46
C ASP A 69 5.11 -13.99 35.04
N GLU A 70 4.91 -12.75 35.51
CA GLU A 70 3.70 -12.30 36.18
C GLU A 70 3.23 -10.95 35.60
N PRO A 71 2.73 -10.92 34.35
CA PRO A 71 2.27 -9.68 33.73
C PRO A 71 0.93 -9.23 34.32
N PHE A 72 0.70 -7.92 34.38
CA PHE A 72 -0.51 -7.34 34.95
C PHE A 72 -1.43 -6.71 33.91
N THR A 73 -2.73 -6.73 34.16
CA THR A 73 -3.73 -5.98 33.39
C THR A 73 -4.35 -4.88 34.26
N VAL A 74 -4.23 -3.63 33.84
CA VAL A 74 -5.04 -2.52 34.35
C VAL A 74 -6.27 -2.39 33.46
N LYS A 75 -7.45 -2.58 34.04
CA LYS A 75 -8.71 -2.64 33.29
C LYS A 75 -9.65 -1.52 33.73
N LEU A 76 -10.17 -0.76 32.78
CA LEU A 76 -11.18 0.25 33.04
C LEU A 76 -12.58 -0.36 33.14
N PRO A 77 -13.52 0.34 33.79
CA PRO A 77 -14.95 0.05 33.67
C PRO A 77 -15.39 0.04 32.20
N ALA A 78 -16.42 -0.72 31.90
CA ALA A 78 -16.85 -0.92 30.52
C ALA A 78 -17.61 0.31 29.98
N ASP A 79 -17.33 0.65 28.72
CA ASP A 79 -18.12 1.59 27.91
C ASP A 79 -18.37 2.97 28.56
N GLN A 80 -17.40 3.47 29.33
CA GLN A 80 -17.46 4.79 29.96
C GLN A 80 -16.66 5.83 29.16
N THR A 81 -16.85 7.10 29.50
CA THR A 81 -16.06 8.21 28.95
C THR A 81 -15.41 8.95 30.10
N TYR A 82 -14.09 9.15 30.01
CA TYR A 82 -13.30 9.85 31.01
C TYR A 82 -12.47 10.96 30.38
N GLU A 83 -12.40 12.09 31.05
CA GLU A 83 -11.55 13.21 30.64
C GLU A 83 -10.17 13.07 31.30
N LEU A 84 -9.11 13.12 30.49
CA LEU A 84 -7.73 13.17 30.96
C LEU A 84 -7.22 14.60 30.88
N ASN A 85 -6.64 15.10 31.97
CA ASN A 85 -5.98 16.40 32.05
C ASN A 85 -4.45 16.31 32.07
N LEU A 86 -3.91 15.09 32.12
CA LEU A 86 -2.48 14.78 32.18
C LEU A 86 -2.18 13.47 31.46
N ALA A 87 -0.91 13.31 31.09
CA ALA A 87 -0.42 12.16 30.34
C ALA A 87 -0.27 10.90 31.20
N LEU A 88 -0.92 9.80 30.82
CA LEU A 88 -0.72 8.49 31.44
C LEU A 88 0.63 7.88 31.05
N LYS A 89 1.24 7.12 31.97
CA LYS A 89 2.49 6.38 31.78
C LYS A 89 2.24 4.89 31.99
N ILE A 90 2.49 4.08 30.96
CA ILE A 90 2.46 2.62 31.03
C ILE A 90 3.87 2.04 31.11
N PHE A 91 4.06 1.00 31.91
CA PHE A 91 5.36 0.40 32.23
C PHE A 91 5.43 -1.06 31.78
N SER A 92 6.61 -1.67 31.88
CA SER A 92 6.85 -3.03 31.42
C SER A 92 5.85 -4.06 31.97
N ASN A 93 5.65 -5.12 31.20
CA ASN A 93 4.85 -6.29 31.57
C ASN A 93 3.39 -5.94 31.95
N THR A 94 2.86 -4.87 31.37
CA THR A 94 1.55 -4.31 31.71
C THR A 94 0.65 -4.20 30.47
N THR A 95 -0.60 -4.63 30.62
CA THR A 95 -1.68 -4.37 29.66
C THR A 95 -2.60 -3.28 30.22
N LEU A 96 -2.88 -2.24 29.42
CA LEU A 96 -3.98 -1.31 29.67
C LEU A 96 -5.16 -1.69 28.78
N ASP A 97 -6.22 -2.21 29.39
CA ASP A 97 -7.47 -2.57 28.73
C ASP A 97 -8.53 -1.50 29.01
N LEU A 98 -8.86 -0.70 27.99
CA LEU A 98 -9.88 0.34 28.12
C LEU A 98 -11.30 -0.23 28.14
N ASN A 99 -11.48 -1.51 27.81
CA ASN A 99 -12.75 -2.22 27.94
C ASN A 99 -13.96 -1.51 27.29
N GLY A 100 -13.77 -0.96 26.09
CA GLY A 100 -14.76 -0.19 25.33
C GLY A 100 -14.79 1.30 25.67
N SER A 101 -14.13 1.73 26.75
CA SER A 101 -14.15 3.11 27.22
C SER A 101 -13.40 4.08 26.32
N THR A 102 -13.79 5.35 26.42
CA THR A 102 -13.18 6.49 25.74
C THR A 102 -12.42 7.36 26.73
N LEU A 103 -11.15 7.61 26.45
CA LEU A 103 -10.37 8.66 27.08
C LEU A 103 -10.41 9.89 26.16
N VAL A 104 -10.83 11.03 26.70
CA VAL A 104 -10.94 12.32 25.98
C VAL A 104 -9.90 13.28 26.54
N MET A 105 -9.17 13.99 25.68
CA MET A 105 -8.22 15.00 26.12
C MET A 105 -8.94 16.28 26.60
N ALA A 106 -8.67 16.69 27.83
CA ALA A 106 -9.19 17.93 28.41
C ALA A 106 -8.61 19.18 27.73
N PRO A 107 -9.36 20.29 27.63
CA PRO A 107 -8.87 21.57 27.15
C PRO A 107 -8.12 22.32 28.27
N THR A 108 -6.94 21.84 28.66
CA THR A 108 -6.18 22.35 29.82
C THR A 108 -5.39 23.64 29.55
N GLY A 109 -5.33 24.11 28.30
CA GLY A 109 -4.47 25.22 27.88
C GLY A 109 -2.99 24.83 27.70
N ASP A 110 -2.52 23.83 28.45
CA ASP A 110 -1.23 23.16 28.27
C ASP A 110 -1.36 21.93 27.36
N SER A 111 -0.44 21.75 26.41
CA SER A 111 -0.39 20.59 25.53
C SER A 111 0.30 19.39 26.20
N PHE A 112 -0.33 18.22 26.16
CA PHE A 112 0.24 16.96 26.63
C PHE A 112 -0.21 15.79 25.76
N ASN A 113 0.60 14.73 25.65
CA ASN A 113 0.19 13.53 24.94
C ASN A 113 -0.61 12.61 25.87
N MET A 114 -1.61 11.86 25.39
CA MET A 114 -2.50 11.14 26.31
C MET A 114 -1.82 9.94 27.00
N ILE A 115 -1.02 9.16 26.26
CA ILE A 115 -0.36 7.95 26.78
C ILE A 115 1.11 7.89 26.35
N HIS A 116 1.96 7.61 27.33
CA HIS A 116 3.38 7.32 27.16
C HIS A 116 3.76 5.91 27.50
N ILE A 117 4.59 5.32 26.66
CA ILE A 117 5.32 4.10 26.98
C ILE A 117 6.58 4.49 27.75
N GLY A 118 6.58 4.20 29.05
CA GLY A 118 7.68 4.50 29.97
C GLY A 118 7.51 5.78 30.79
N SER A 119 8.51 6.08 31.64
CA SER A 119 8.54 7.29 32.48
C SER A 119 9.27 8.47 31.82
N TYR A 120 8.69 9.66 32.03
CA TYR A 120 9.27 10.99 31.87
C TYR A 120 9.93 11.53 33.16
N ASP A 121 10.75 10.78 33.87
CA ASP A 121 11.32 11.37 35.09
C ASP A 121 12.35 12.46 34.77
N SER A 122 12.28 13.54 35.56
CA SER A 122 13.17 14.72 35.55
C SER A 122 14.66 14.40 35.72
N ASP A 123 14.97 13.13 35.97
CA ASP A 123 16.33 12.63 36.18
C ASP A 123 16.96 12.00 34.94
N LYS A 124 16.29 11.95 33.77
CA LYS A 124 16.82 11.29 32.55
C LYS A 124 17.50 9.95 32.88
N THR A 125 16.81 9.07 33.61
CA THR A 125 17.43 7.88 34.22
C THR A 125 17.88 6.86 33.18
N GLY A 126 18.99 7.07 32.47
CA GLY A 126 19.82 6.07 31.79
C GLY A 126 19.16 5.07 30.82
N VAL A 127 17.87 5.17 30.53
CA VAL A 127 17.14 4.26 29.65
C VAL A 127 17.59 4.53 28.22
N THR A 128 18.27 3.53 27.65
CA THR A 128 18.88 3.53 26.33
C THR A 128 18.57 2.22 25.63
N GLY A 129 18.83 2.14 24.32
CA GLY A 129 18.60 0.94 23.53
C GLY A 129 17.11 0.67 23.28
N TYR A 130 16.80 -0.60 23.05
CA TYR A 130 15.43 -1.06 22.75
C TYR A 130 14.72 -1.70 23.94
N ASP A 131 15.43 -1.97 25.05
CA ASP A 131 14.96 -2.83 26.13
C ASP A 131 14.71 -2.03 27.43
N GLY A 132 14.51 -0.72 27.30
CA GLY A 132 14.15 0.14 28.43
C GLY A 132 12.79 -0.20 29.05
N TYR A 133 11.85 -0.57 28.20
CA TYR A 133 10.52 -1.07 28.55
C TYR A 133 10.17 -2.28 27.71
N GLU A 134 9.37 -3.19 28.23
CA GLU A 134 9.10 -4.46 27.54
C GLU A 134 7.67 -4.96 27.77
N ASN A 135 7.14 -5.71 26.81
CA ASN A 135 5.89 -6.48 26.98
C ASN A 135 4.69 -5.61 27.37
N ILE A 136 4.43 -4.57 26.58
CA ILE A 136 3.38 -3.59 26.84
C ILE A 136 2.22 -3.78 25.86
N THR A 137 0.98 -3.79 26.36
CA THR A 137 -0.21 -3.85 25.51
C THR A 137 -1.19 -2.73 25.86
N ILE A 138 -1.76 -2.07 24.85
CA ILE A 138 -2.86 -1.10 25.01
C ILE A 138 -4.00 -1.54 24.09
N LYS A 139 -5.20 -1.75 24.63
CA LYS A 139 -6.28 -2.36 23.85
C LYS A 139 -7.70 -1.93 24.21
N ASN A 140 -8.60 -2.21 23.27
CA ASN A 140 -10.06 -2.18 23.42
C ASN A 140 -10.63 -0.84 23.89
N GLY A 141 -10.40 0.27 23.18
CA GLY A 141 -11.08 1.52 23.51
C GLY A 141 -10.74 2.67 22.58
N THR A 142 -11.07 3.88 23.01
CA THR A 142 -10.90 5.08 22.20
C THR A 142 -10.01 6.10 22.89
N LEU A 143 -9.05 6.66 22.16
CA LEU A 143 -8.36 7.90 22.50
C LEU A 143 -8.90 9.01 21.59
N ASP A 144 -9.51 10.03 22.18
CA ASP A 144 -10.09 11.17 21.48
C ASP A 144 -9.31 12.44 21.85
N GLY A 145 -8.64 13.04 20.87
CA GLY A 145 -7.91 14.29 21.05
C GLY A 145 -8.82 15.52 21.21
N ASP A 146 -10.12 15.40 20.93
CA ASP A 146 -11.13 16.47 21.04
C ASP A 146 -10.73 17.80 20.35
N GLY A 147 -9.98 17.72 19.26
CA GLY A 147 -9.48 18.89 18.53
C GLY A 147 -8.25 19.56 19.13
N ASN A 148 -7.57 18.91 20.08
CA ASN A 148 -6.31 19.41 20.64
C ASN A 148 -5.12 19.10 19.73
N SER A 149 -4.09 19.95 19.82
CA SER A 149 -2.84 19.83 19.08
C SER A 149 -1.80 19.03 19.88
N SER A 150 -2.09 17.77 20.18
CA SER A 150 -1.16 16.86 20.85
C SER A 150 -1.28 15.42 20.35
N THR A 151 -0.18 14.69 20.35
CA THR A 151 -0.16 13.28 19.93
C THR A 151 -0.86 12.42 20.97
N LEU A 152 -1.65 11.43 20.58
CA LEU A 152 -2.41 10.65 21.57
C LEU A 152 -1.55 9.58 22.22
N LEU A 153 -0.77 8.85 21.42
CA LEU A 153 0.06 7.75 21.90
C LEU A 153 1.52 7.92 21.45
N LYS A 154 2.45 8.00 22.40
CA LYS A 154 3.87 8.21 22.08
C LYS A 154 4.77 7.28 22.87
N GLY A 155 5.71 6.60 22.21
CA GLY A 155 6.59 5.64 22.88
C GLY A 155 7.99 5.54 22.29
N ALA A 156 8.97 5.28 23.17
CA ALA A 156 10.34 4.96 22.78
C ALA A 156 11.08 4.06 23.78
N HIS A 157 12.25 3.55 23.37
CA HIS A 157 13.09 2.61 24.13
C HIS A 157 12.33 1.39 24.65
N ALA A 158 11.57 0.75 23.77
CA ALA A 158 10.71 -0.35 24.17
C ALA A 158 10.81 -1.56 23.24
N THR A 159 10.56 -2.74 23.80
CA THR A 159 10.42 -3.96 23.03
C THR A 159 9.08 -4.65 23.26
N ASN A 160 8.58 -5.34 22.24
CA ASN A 160 7.33 -6.10 22.30
C ASN A 160 6.13 -5.25 22.75
N VAL A 161 5.86 -4.19 21.98
CA VAL A 161 4.73 -3.27 22.21
C VAL A 161 3.57 -3.66 21.30
N LYS A 162 2.35 -3.74 21.85
CA LYS A 162 1.14 -4.11 21.13
C LYS A 162 0.02 -3.08 21.31
N ILE A 163 -0.56 -2.65 20.20
CA ILE A 163 -1.74 -1.78 20.16
C ILE A 163 -2.85 -2.54 19.42
N GLU A 164 -3.94 -2.89 20.11
CA GLU A 164 -4.93 -3.85 19.61
C GLU A 164 -6.36 -3.31 19.75
N ASN A 165 -7.14 -3.33 18.67
CA ASN A 165 -8.56 -2.96 18.72
C ASN A 165 -8.82 -1.58 19.35
N MET A 166 -7.97 -0.60 19.01
CA MET A 166 -8.05 0.78 19.49
C MET A 166 -8.63 1.71 18.43
N THR A 167 -9.34 2.77 18.84
CA THR A 167 -9.70 3.91 17.99
C THR A 167 -8.94 5.15 18.44
N LEU A 168 -8.23 5.83 17.54
CA LEU A 168 -7.51 7.08 17.79
C LEU A 168 -8.03 8.15 16.84
N LYS A 169 -8.47 9.32 17.36
CA LYS A 169 -9.10 10.34 16.51
C LYS A 169 -8.97 11.78 17.00
N HIS A 170 -9.33 12.72 16.11
CA HIS A 170 -9.58 14.13 16.40
C HIS A 170 -8.38 14.95 16.91
N THR A 171 -7.18 14.68 16.42
CA THR A 171 -6.05 15.59 16.66
C THR A 171 -6.04 16.76 15.66
N VAL A 172 -5.37 17.85 16.02
CA VAL A 172 -5.10 18.98 15.13
C VAL A 172 -3.59 19.11 14.91
N SER A 173 -3.14 19.10 13.65
CA SER A 173 -1.74 19.43 13.28
C SER A 173 -0.67 18.65 14.06
N THR A 174 -0.90 17.37 14.29
CA THR A 174 0.00 16.47 15.04
C THR A 174 -0.31 15.02 14.66
N HIS A 175 0.50 14.07 15.12
CA HIS A 175 0.32 12.64 14.90
C HIS A 175 -0.79 12.06 15.77
N LEU A 176 -1.42 10.96 15.35
CA LEU A 176 -2.27 10.19 16.28
C LEU A 176 -1.41 9.30 17.17
N SER A 177 -0.36 8.71 16.59
CA SER A 177 0.62 7.90 17.29
C SER A 177 2.02 8.05 16.70
N GLU A 178 3.03 8.03 17.57
CA GLU A 178 4.42 8.26 17.21
C GLU A 178 5.36 7.33 18.01
N PHE A 179 6.22 6.59 17.30
CA PHE A 179 7.09 5.57 17.88
C PHE A 179 8.52 5.69 17.37
N ALA A 180 9.51 5.67 18.27
CA ALA A 180 10.93 5.66 17.91
C ALA A 180 11.71 4.68 18.80
N ALA A 181 12.83 4.13 18.32
CA ALA A 181 13.63 3.17 19.11
C ALA A 181 12.81 2.00 19.71
N ILE A 182 11.81 1.51 18.96
CA ILE A 182 11.00 0.35 19.35
C ILE A 182 11.41 -0.87 18.52
N ASN A 183 11.62 -2.00 19.21
CA ASN A 183 11.84 -3.30 18.61
C ASN A 183 10.59 -4.17 18.80
N LYS A 184 9.96 -4.69 17.75
CA LYS A 184 8.76 -5.55 17.86
C LYS A 184 7.50 -4.76 18.25
N LEU A 185 7.12 -3.80 17.41
CA LEU A 185 5.83 -3.09 17.50
C LEU A 185 4.76 -3.82 16.69
N THR A 186 3.60 -4.10 17.28
CA THR A 186 2.44 -4.67 16.59
C THR A 186 1.22 -3.75 16.75
N VAL A 187 0.61 -3.34 15.64
CA VAL A 187 -0.64 -2.57 15.62
C VAL A 187 -1.67 -3.38 14.82
N THR A 188 -2.73 -3.84 15.50
CA THR A 188 -3.69 -4.79 14.91
C THR A 188 -5.13 -4.34 15.14
N ASP A 189 -5.93 -4.37 14.07
CA ASP A 189 -7.37 -4.09 14.09
C ASP A 189 -7.75 -2.72 14.68
N CYS A 190 -6.86 -1.73 14.54
CA CYS A 190 -7.07 -0.38 15.05
C CYS A 190 -7.72 0.56 14.01
N LYS A 191 -8.37 1.62 14.47
CA LYS A 191 -8.97 2.67 13.65
C LYS A 191 -8.30 4.02 13.94
N PHE A 192 -7.88 4.72 12.89
CA PHE A 192 -7.27 6.03 12.97
C PHE A 192 -8.09 7.00 12.10
N SER A 193 -8.63 8.06 12.70
CA SER A 193 -9.49 8.95 11.91
C SER A 193 -9.51 10.42 12.30
N ASP A 194 -9.98 11.23 11.36
CA ASP A 194 -10.48 12.59 11.59
C ASP A 194 -9.45 13.55 12.19
N MET A 195 -8.24 13.53 11.62
CA MET A 195 -7.21 14.52 11.91
C MET A 195 -7.51 15.81 11.16
N LYS A 196 -7.42 16.94 11.85
CA LYS A 196 -7.56 18.27 11.26
C LYS A 196 -6.19 18.91 11.05
N LEU A 197 -6.09 19.78 10.05
CA LEU A 197 -4.90 20.59 9.81
C LEU A 197 -5.25 22.06 10.02
N SER A 198 -4.40 22.79 10.75
CA SER A 198 -4.54 24.23 10.98
C SER A 198 -4.22 25.04 9.72
N GLY A 199 -3.49 24.45 8.77
CA GLY A 199 -3.17 25.06 7.49
C GLY A 199 -3.01 24.04 6.35
N ALA A 200 -3.28 24.49 5.12
CA ALA A 200 -3.26 23.64 3.92
C ALA A 200 -1.89 23.03 3.57
N LYS A 201 -0.79 23.51 4.19
CA LYS A 201 0.58 23.04 3.92
C LYS A 201 1.09 21.99 4.91
N GLU A 202 0.31 21.62 5.91
CA GLU A 202 0.70 20.72 7.00
C GLU A 202 0.37 19.24 6.73
N THR A 203 0.57 18.78 5.49
CA THR A 203 0.15 17.42 5.06
C THR A 203 1.16 16.32 5.42
N PHE A 204 2.07 16.60 6.35
CA PHE A 204 3.16 15.71 6.72
C PHE A 204 2.91 14.85 7.96
N TYR A 205 1.80 15.05 8.67
CA TYR A 205 1.47 14.25 9.85
C TYR A 205 0.94 12.86 9.48
N GLU A 206 1.66 11.82 9.90
CA GLU A 206 1.19 10.44 9.86
C GLU A 206 0.25 10.12 11.03
N ALA A 207 -0.77 9.30 10.79
CA ALA A 207 -1.57 8.70 11.87
C ALA A 207 -0.73 7.72 12.70
N ILE A 208 0.07 6.88 12.04
CA ILE A 208 1.16 6.13 12.67
C ILE A 208 2.48 6.62 12.09
N GLN A 209 3.19 7.41 12.87
CA GLN A 209 4.57 7.77 12.58
C GLN A 209 5.51 6.73 13.20
N LEU A 210 6.30 6.11 12.33
CA LEU A 210 7.49 5.36 12.73
C LEU A 210 8.68 6.30 12.54
N ASP A 211 9.38 6.62 13.61
CA ASP A 211 10.38 7.68 13.65
C ASP A 211 11.71 7.19 14.25
N VAL A 212 12.67 8.10 14.25
CA VAL A 212 13.99 8.05 14.87
C VAL A 212 13.97 8.99 16.08
N LEU A 213 14.80 8.68 17.08
CA LEU A 213 14.74 9.35 18.37
C LEU A 213 15.52 10.68 18.38
N VAL A 214 14.99 11.69 17.68
CA VAL A 214 15.60 13.03 17.58
C VAL A 214 15.13 13.91 18.76
N PRO A 215 16.00 14.71 19.40
CA PRO A 215 15.62 15.52 20.58
C PRO A 215 14.47 16.50 20.34
N SER A 216 14.32 17.04 19.13
CA SER A 216 13.22 17.95 18.80
C SER A 216 11.86 17.26 18.73
N HIS A 217 11.83 15.96 18.44
CA HIS A 217 10.58 15.19 18.32
C HIS A 217 10.27 14.48 19.64
N PHE A 218 11.30 13.92 20.29
CA PHE A 218 11.20 13.15 21.52
C PHE A 218 11.95 13.82 22.68
N GLY A 219 11.72 15.11 22.92
CA GLY A 219 12.50 15.90 23.91
C GLY A 219 12.49 15.39 25.35
N ASN A 220 11.56 14.50 25.69
CA ASN A 220 11.45 13.88 27.01
C ASN A 220 12.02 12.44 27.06
N TYR A 221 12.51 11.91 25.95
CA TYR A 221 13.23 10.64 25.89
C TYR A 221 14.72 10.92 25.63
N HIS A 222 15.57 9.98 26.02
CA HIS A 222 16.99 10.10 25.83
C HIS A 222 17.36 9.86 24.36
N ALA A 223 17.59 10.94 23.61
CA ALA A 223 17.87 10.85 22.18
C ALA A 223 19.05 9.93 21.86
N GLU A 224 18.81 8.95 20.98
CA GLU A 224 19.81 8.05 20.45
C GLU A 224 19.57 7.90 18.95
N ALA A 225 20.61 7.62 18.19
CA ALA A 225 20.49 7.37 16.75
C ALA A 225 19.90 5.98 16.45
N LEU A 226 18.78 5.62 17.11
CA LEU A 226 18.10 4.33 17.03
C LEU A 226 16.80 4.44 16.22
N PRO A 227 16.72 3.77 15.05
CA PRO A 227 15.47 3.65 14.30
C PRO A 227 14.52 2.63 14.95
N VAL A 228 13.28 2.53 14.47
CA VAL A 228 12.43 1.37 14.80
C VAL A 228 12.85 0.12 14.02
N LYS A 229 12.53 -1.06 14.56
CA LYS A 229 12.71 -2.35 13.88
C LYS A 229 11.65 -3.39 14.25
N ASN A 230 11.43 -4.38 13.38
CA ASN A 230 10.46 -5.46 13.58
C ASN A 230 9.04 -4.93 13.81
N VAL A 231 8.46 -4.22 12.84
CA VAL A 231 7.13 -3.61 12.99
C VAL A 231 6.08 -4.32 12.16
N LYS A 232 4.88 -4.55 12.72
CA LYS A 232 3.72 -5.08 12.01
C LYS A 232 2.50 -4.16 12.18
N VAL A 233 1.90 -3.73 11.08
CA VAL A 233 0.64 -2.98 11.04
C VAL A 233 -0.37 -3.74 10.18
N THR A 234 -1.43 -4.28 10.78
CA THR A 234 -2.37 -5.15 10.07
C THR A 234 -3.84 -4.99 10.48
N GLY A 235 -4.76 -5.15 9.52
CA GLY A 235 -6.19 -5.08 9.78
C GLY A 235 -6.71 -3.69 10.15
N CYS A 236 -5.84 -2.66 10.11
CA CYS A 236 -6.19 -1.32 10.55
C CYS A 236 -6.98 -0.56 9.49
N THR A 237 -7.80 0.39 9.95
CA THR A 237 -8.51 1.36 9.10
C THR A 237 -8.00 2.77 9.34
N PHE A 238 -7.76 3.50 8.26
CA PHE A 238 -7.34 4.90 8.29
C PHE A 238 -8.33 5.71 7.45
N THR A 239 -8.92 6.77 8.03
CA THR A 239 -9.91 7.58 7.32
C THR A 239 -9.74 9.06 7.65
N ASN A 240 -9.65 9.92 6.64
CA ASN A 240 -9.54 11.37 6.85
C ASN A 240 -8.32 11.74 7.72
N VAL A 241 -7.15 11.23 7.32
CA VAL A 241 -5.85 11.50 7.93
C VAL A 241 -4.88 12.04 6.87
N PRO A 242 -3.85 12.84 7.19
CA PRO A 242 -2.96 13.35 6.15
C PRO A 242 -2.15 12.23 5.49
N ARG A 243 -1.56 11.37 6.32
CA ARG A 243 -0.87 10.14 5.91
C ARG A 243 -1.25 8.99 6.83
N ALA A 244 -1.42 7.77 6.32
CA ALA A 244 -1.81 6.64 7.17
C ALA A 244 -0.64 6.10 7.99
N VAL A 245 0.40 5.63 7.32
CA VAL A 245 1.60 5.05 7.95
C VAL A 245 2.83 5.58 7.24
N GLY A 246 3.84 5.98 8.02
CA GLY A 246 5.08 6.40 7.40
C GLY A 246 6.11 7.02 8.31
N SER A 247 7.07 7.66 7.67
CA SER A 247 8.05 8.54 8.28
C SER A 247 8.32 9.73 7.36
N HIS A 248 8.67 10.87 7.96
CA HIS A 248 9.21 12.03 7.24
C HIS A 248 10.60 12.42 7.76
N THR A 249 11.29 11.45 8.36
CA THR A 249 12.60 11.56 8.98
C THR A 249 13.46 10.34 8.69
N ALA A 250 14.79 10.53 8.70
CA ALA A 250 15.75 9.44 8.54
C ALA A 250 17.08 9.74 9.24
N ILE A 251 17.77 8.66 9.63
CA ILE A 251 19.19 8.72 10.01
C ILE A 251 20.02 8.13 8.87
N LEU A 252 20.98 8.90 8.38
CA LEU A 252 21.93 8.42 7.38
C LEU A 252 22.66 7.17 7.91
N ASN A 253 22.77 6.14 7.08
CA ASN A 253 23.39 4.85 7.43
C ASN A 253 22.67 4.00 8.49
N ALA A 254 21.48 4.40 8.96
CA ALA A 254 20.69 3.62 9.92
C ALA A 254 19.21 3.54 9.48
N PRO A 255 18.91 2.68 8.50
CA PRO A 255 17.53 2.52 8.03
C PRO A 255 16.63 1.87 9.09
N MET A 256 15.34 2.19 9.03
CA MET A 256 14.32 1.41 9.77
C MET A 256 14.17 0.04 9.11
N THR A 257 14.03 -1.02 9.89
CA THR A 257 14.19 -2.40 9.38
C THR A 257 13.06 -3.35 9.76
N ASP A 258 12.81 -4.35 8.92
CA ASP A 258 11.91 -5.47 9.19
C ASP A 258 10.46 -5.03 9.43
N ILE A 259 9.85 -4.35 8.45
CA ILE A 259 8.53 -3.73 8.60
C ILE A 259 7.49 -4.35 7.66
N THR A 260 6.35 -4.73 8.20
CA THR A 260 5.20 -5.27 7.44
C THR A 260 3.96 -4.39 7.62
N ILE A 261 3.40 -3.92 6.51
CA ILE A 261 2.13 -3.18 6.46
C ILE A 261 1.18 -3.97 5.56
N GLU A 262 0.25 -4.72 6.15
CA GLU A 262 -0.57 -5.67 5.40
C GLU A 262 -2.07 -5.64 5.73
N ASN A 263 -2.89 -5.81 4.68
CA ASN A 263 -4.34 -5.96 4.79
C ASN A 263 -5.05 -4.79 5.49
N ASN A 264 -4.54 -3.56 5.31
CA ASN A 264 -5.15 -2.35 5.87
C ASN A 264 -6.12 -1.69 4.87
N THR A 265 -7.11 -0.97 5.40
CA THR A 265 -8.01 -0.12 4.61
C THR A 265 -7.67 1.35 4.85
N ILE A 266 -7.20 2.03 3.81
CA ILE A 266 -6.78 3.42 3.85
C ILE A 266 -7.68 4.23 2.91
N LYS A 267 -8.34 5.25 3.46
CA LYS A 267 -9.35 6.00 2.72
C LYS A 267 -9.30 7.49 3.03
N ASP A 268 -9.56 8.31 2.01
CA ASP A 268 -9.72 9.75 2.14
C ASP A 268 -8.50 10.42 2.80
N CYS A 269 -7.27 9.96 2.51
CA CYS A 269 -6.09 10.66 3.02
C CYS A 269 -5.94 12.02 2.33
N ILE A 270 -5.46 13.02 3.07
CA ILE A 270 -5.22 14.37 2.55
C ILE A 270 -3.97 14.41 1.64
N SER A 271 -3.01 13.49 1.83
CA SER A 271 -1.82 13.39 0.97
C SER A 271 -1.50 11.96 0.54
N ALA A 272 -0.94 11.13 1.41
CA ALA A 272 -0.46 9.80 1.02
C ALA A 272 -1.14 8.67 1.80
N GLY A 273 -1.29 7.51 1.18
CA GLY A 273 -1.60 6.29 1.92
C GLY A 273 -0.40 5.90 2.79
N ILE A 274 0.66 5.42 2.16
CA ILE A 274 1.88 4.97 2.83
C ILE A 274 3.07 5.76 2.29
N GLN A 275 3.90 6.31 3.17
CA GLN A 275 5.12 7.02 2.78
C GLN A 275 6.29 6.56 3.65
N ILE A 276 7.29 5.92 3.04
CA ILE A 276 8.46 5.40 3.75
C ILE A 276 9.72 6.14 3.29
N CYS A 277 10.63 6.39 4.24
CA CYS A 277 11.90 7.05 3.96
C CYS A 277 13.04 6.32 4.65
N ASN A 278 14.04 5.86 3.88
CA ASN A 278 15.20 5.14 4.39
C ASN A 278 14.82 3.88 5.19
N TRP A 279 13.94 3.03 4.63
CA TRP A 279 13.56 1.75 5.23
C TRP A 279 14.19 0.59 4.45
N LYS A 280 14.38 -0.55 5.11
CA LYS A 280 14.96 -1.78 4.56
C LYS A 280 14.23 -3.02 5.07
N ASN A 281 14.15 -4.07 4.26
CA ASN A 281 13.38 -5.29 4.50
C ASN A 281 11.91 -4.97 4.82
N VAL A 282 11.16 -4.50 3.82
CA VAL A 282 9.79 -4.00 3.99
C VAL A 282 8.81 -4.77 3.12
N THR A 283 7.69 -5.21 3.70
CA THR A 283 6.56 -5.80 2.97
C THR A 283 5.33 -4.90 3.06
N ILE A 284 4.83 -4.42 1.91
CA ILE A 284 3.57 -3.68 1.81
C ILE A 284 2.60 -4.50 0.95
N LYS A 285 1.65 -5.17 1.61
CA LYS A 285 0.86 -6.22 0.95
C LYS A 285 -0.64 -6.15 1.19
N GLY A 286 -1.44 -6.32 0.14
CA GLY A 286 -2.89 -6.54 0.31
C GLY A 286 -3.67 -5.33 0.84
N ASN A 287 -3.08 -4.14 0.85
CA ASN A 287 -3.74 -2.94 1.35
C ASN A 287 -4.72 -2.39 0.31
N THR A 288 -5.82 -1.81 0.78
CA THR A 288 -6.78 -1.09 -0.07
C THR A 288 -6.65 0.41 0.20
N ILE A 289 -6.16 1.17 -0.78
CA ILE A 289 -5.93 2.62 -0.69
C ILE A 289 -6.90 3.32 -1.65
N THR A 290 -7.81 4.15 -1.12
CA THR A 290 -8.86 4.79 -1.93
C THR A 290 -9.01 6.26 -1.62
N ASN A 291 -9.30 7.06 -2.64
CA ASN A 291 -9.55 8.50 -2.51
C ASN A 291 -8.40 9.29 -1.86
N CYS A 292 -7.16 8.81 -2.00
CA CYS A 292 -5.96 9.53 -1.61
C CYS A 292 -5.34 10.22 -2.83
N PRO A 293 -4.57 11.31 -2.67
CA PRO A 293 -3.76 11.88 -3.74
C PRO A 293 -2.54 11.04 -4.15
N ARG A 294 -1.92 10.34 -3.19
CA ARG A 294 -0.77 9.44 -3.41
C ARG A 294 -1.03 8.07 -2.78
N GLY A 295 -0.66 7.01 -3.48
CA GLY A 295 -0.82 5.63 -3.00
C GLY A 295 0.29 5.24 -2.04
N ILE A 296 1.40 4.73 -2.60
CA ILE A 296 2.59 4.28 -1.86
C ILE A 296 3.80 5.06 -2.38
N ALA A 297 4.56 5.66 -1.47
CA ALA A 297 5.78 6.39 -1.80
C ALA A 297 6.98 5.82 -1.03
N VAL A 298 8.05 5.49 -1.77
CA VAL A 298 9.32 5.00 -1.27
C VAL A 298 10.40 6.02 -1.58
N PHE A 299 11.03 6.55 -0.53
CA PHE A 299 12.10 7.54 -0.63
C PHE A 299 13.42 7.02 -0.06
N SER A 300 14.53 7.45 -0.66
CA SER A 300 15.87 7.21 -0.10
C SER A 300 16.09 8.06 1.14
N VAL A 301 16.77 9.20 1.02
CA VAL A 301 17.14 10.08 2.12
C VAL A 301 16.38 11.41 2.11
N ASN A 302 15.51 11.65 1.12
CA ASN A 302 14.64 12.83 1.11
C ASN A 302 13.23 12.44 1.55
N CYS A 303 12.95 12.64 2.83
CA CYS A 303 11.69 12.23 3.44
C CYS A 303 10.54 13.21 3.22
N ASN A 304 10.85 14.40 2.67
CA ASN A 304 9.87 15.46 2.42
C ASN A 304 9.33 15.45 0.99
N GLY A 305 9.44 14.31 0.31
CA GLY A 305 8.77 13.94 -0.94
C GLY A 305 9.09 14.78 -2.18
N GLY A 306 8.74 14.22 -3.33
CA GLY A 306 8.97 14.87 -4.63
C GLY A 306 10.46 14.95 -5.01
N GLU A 307 10.75 15.75 -6.02
CA GLU A 307 12.13 16.09 -6.44
C GLU A 307 12.62 17.34 -5.69
N SER A 308 12.12 17.53 -4.46
CA SER A 308 12.48 18.67 -3.62
C SER A 308 13.99 18.72 -3.43
N SER A 309 14.53 19.92 -3.54
CA SER A 309 15.94 20.20 -3.30
C SER A 309 16.29 20.29 -1.81
N SER A 310 15.31 20.23 -0.91
CA SER A 310 15.53 20.28 0.53
C SER A 310 15.87 18.90 1.09
N ALA A 311 16.85 18.85 1.99
CA ALA A 311 17.22 17.66 2.77
C ALA A 311 16.62 17.66 4.18
N ASN A 312 15.59 18.50 4.42
CA ASN A 312 14.92 18.56 5.71
C ASN A 312 14.40 17.17 6.12
N GLY A 313 14.57 16.81 7.40
CA GLY A 313 14.14 15.52 7.97
C GLY A 313 15.24 14.45 8.03
N THR A 314 16.40 14.65 7.40
CA THR A 314 17.47 13.65 7.44
C THR A 314 18.69 14.11 8.24
N TYR A 315 19.19 13.24 9.10
CA TYR A 315 20.20 13.55 10.12
C TYR A 315 21.41 12.61 10.04
N LYS A 316 22.58 13.12 10.44
CA LYS A 316 23.73 12.30 10.85
C LYS A 316 23.48 11.69 12.23
N ALA A 317 24.04 10.53 12.47
CA ALA A 317 23.91 9.87 13.76
C ALA A 317 24.64 10.61 14.88
N SER A 318 25.83 11.18 14.60
CA SER A 318 26.59 11.97 15.57
C SER A 318 25.84 13.19 16.07
N PHE A 319 25.03 13.81 15.21
CA PHE A 319 24.21 14.96 15.58
C PHE A 319 23.16 14.60 16.65
N ILE A 320 22.48 13.47 16.47
CA ILE A 320 21.46 13.00 17.41
C ILE A 320 22.12 12.60 18.73
N SER A 321 23.21 11.84 18.65
CA SER A 321 23.85 11.25 19.83
C SER A 321 24.57 12.31 20.68
N SER A 322 25.12 13.37 20.06
CA SER A 322 25.72 14.52 20.80
C SER A 322 24.69 15.33 21.59
N ALA A 323 23.40 15.27 21.21
CA ALA A 323 22.32 15.93 21.94
C ALA A 323 21.75 15.06 23.07
N GLY A 324 22.08 13.77 23.09
CA GLY A 324 21.64 12.79 24.09
C GLY A 324 22.77 12.21 24.92
N ASP A 325 23.96 12.83 25.01
CA ASP A 325 25.08 12.38 25.85
C ASP A 325 25.55 10.91 25.65
N THR A 326 25.24 10.30 24.50
CA THR A 326 25.64 8.93 24.12
C THR A 326 26.47 8.95 22.85
N SER A 327 27.51 8.09 22.77
CA SER A 327 28.28 7.95 21.54
C SER A 327 27.57 7.01 20.56
N SER A 328 27.42 7.43 19.30
CA SER A 328 26.90 6.55 18.25
C SER A 328 28.03 5.76 17.59
N SER A 329 27.79 4.48 17.31
CA SER A 329 28.66 3.65 16.47
C SER A 329 28.37 3.79 14.96
N ILE A 330 27.34 4.55 14.59
CA ILE A 330 26.95 4.77 13.19
C ILE A 330 27.90 5.79 12.56
N SER A 331 28.45 5.42 11.41
CA SER A 331 29.36 6.28 10.63
C SER A 331 28.63 7.53 10.11
N ASP A 332 29.29 8.69 10.13
CA ASP A 332 28.81 9.90 9.44
C ASP A 332 29.20 9.94 7.96
N SER A 333 30.22 9.17 7.57
CA SER A 333 30.52 8.95 6.15
C SER A 333 29.43 8.05 5.55
N TYR A 334 28.72 8.54 4.55
CA TYR A 334 27.66 7.79 3.87
C TYR A 334 28.19 6.45 3.34
N LYS A 335 27.43 5.40 3.60
CA LYS A 335 27.60 4.07 3.03
C LYS A 335 26.34 3.75 2.27
N ASP A 336 26.51 3.39 1.00
CA ASP A 336 25.41 2.89 0.18
C ASP A 336 24.73 1.72 0.89
N PRO A 337 23.41 1.78 1.17
CA PRO A 337 22.72 0.73 1.93
C PRO A 337 22.58 -0.58 1.14
N GLY A 338 22.98 -0.58 -0.13
CA GLY A 338 22.77 -1.70 -1.05
C GLY A 338 21.29 -1.87 -1.35
N ASP A 339 20.88 -3.11 -1.58
CA ASP A 339 19.48 -3.45 -1.79
C ASP A 339 18.67 -3.23 -0.51
N LEU A 340 17.50 -2.61 -0.67
CA LEU A 340 16.59 -2.30 0.43
C LEU A 340 15.57 -3.42 0.68
N ASP A 341 15.48 -4.42 -0.19
CA ASP A 341 14.60 -5.59 -0.04
C ASP A 341 13.14 -5.20 0.24
N ILE A 342 12.59 -4.28 -0.57
CA ILE A 342 11.22 -3.79 -0.41
C ILE A 342 10.30 -4.48 -1.40
N VAL A 343 9.22 -5.09 -0.90
CA VAL A 343 8.20 -5.76 -1.70
C VAL A 343 6.85 -5.06 -1.55
N ILE A 344 6.32 -4.56 -2.66
CA ILE A 344 5.00 -3.95 -2.76
C ILE A 344 4.12 -4.88 -3.61
N SER A 345 3.21 -5.63 -2.99
CA SER A 345 2.40 -6.61 -3.72
C SER A 345 0.92 -6.66 -3.38
N ASP A 346 0.12 -7.04 -4.37
CA ASP A 346 -1.30 -7.37 -4.18
C ASP A 346 -2.14 -6.22 -3.59
N ASN A 347 -1.68 -4.98 -3.69
CA ASN A 347 -2.42 -3.81 -3.20
C ASN A 347 -3.44 -3.33 -4.24
N THR A 348 -4.55 -2.79 -3.77
CA THR A 348 -5.55 -2.09 -4.60
C THR A 348 -5.48 -0.59 -4.31
N ILE A 349 -5.11 0.20 -5.30
CA ILE A 349 -4.91 1.65 -5.20
C ILE A 349 -5.84 2.34 -6.19
N SER A 350 -6.78 3.14 -5.69
CA SER A 350 -7.71 3.95 -6.50
C SER A 350 -7.69 5.40 -6.03
N LEU A 351 -6.93 6.24 -6.71
CA LEU A 351 -6.78 7.66 -6.40
C LEU A 351 -7.90 8.46 -7.09
N ASN A 352 -8.46 9.46 -6.41
CA ASN A 352 -9.50 10.34 -6.97
C ASN A 352 -9.28 11.83 -6.67
N ASN A 353 -8.27 12.17 -5.87
CA ASN A 353 -7.98 13.53 -5.43
C ASN A 353 -6.61 13.99 -5.96
N VAL A 354 -6.36 15.29 -5.80
CA VAL A 354 -5.12 15.99 -6.14
C VAL A 354 -4.44 16.38 -4.83
N ASP A 355 -3.11 16.29 -4.77
CA ASP A 355 -2.33 16.70 -3.62
C ASP A 355 -2.14 18.22 -3.73
N ASP A 356 -2.68 18.98 -2.80
CA ASP A 356 -2.60 20.45 -2.81
C ASP A 356 -1.18 20.95 -2.47
N TYR A 357 -0.25 20.06 -2.10
CA TYR A 357 1.12 20.40 -1.78
C TYR A 357 2.01 20.52 -3.03
N SER A 358 2.62 21.70 -3.21
CA SER A 358 3.54 21.98 -4.30
C SER A 358 4.76 21.04 -4.27
N GLY A 359 5.01 20.33 -5.37
CA GLY A 359 6.16 19.42 -5.52
C GLY A 359 5.85 17.94 -5.31
N TYR A 360 4.66 17.59 -4.79
CA TYR A 360 4.19 16.21 -4.76
C TYR A 360 3.47 15.83 -6.05
N LEU A 361 3.88 14.71 -6.62
CA LEU A 361 3.29 14.16 -7.82
C LEU A 361 2.22 13.15 -7.42
N HIS A 362 1.05 13.22 -8.03
CA HIS A 362 0.02 12.19 -7.85
C HIS A 362 0.53 10.92 -8.51
N CYS A 363 0.67 9.86 -7.72
CA CYS A 363 1.29 8.64 -8.16
C CYS A 363 0.69 7.46 -7.42
N GLY A 364 0.38 6.40 -8.17
CA GLY A 364 -0.01 5.12 -7.57
C GLY A 364 1.11 4.57 -6.70
N ILE A 365 2.27 4.31 -7.32
CA ILE A 365 3.48 3.86 -6.63
C ILE A 365 4.68 4.69 -7.07
N GLN A 366 5.34 5.35 -6.13
CA GLN A 366 6.50 6.19 -6.36
C GLN A 366 7.75 5.55 -5.73
N ILE A 367 8.82 5.40 -6.53
CA ILE A 367 10.13 4.91 -6.10
C ILE A 367 11.15 5.97 -6.47
N ASN A 368 11.60 6.73 -5.48
CA ASN A 368 12.34 7.96 -5.68
C ASN A 368 13.63 7.97 -4.84
N GLY A 369 14.76 7.86 -5.52
CA GLY A 369 16.03 8.34 -5.00
C GLY A 369 16.14 9.87 -5.11
N THR A 370 17.27 10.40 -4.69
CA THR A 370 17.52 11.84 -4.65
C THR A 370 18.91 12.20 -5.19
N ASP A 371 19.01 13.35 -5.85
CA ASP A 371 20.26 13.90 -6.35
C ASP A 371 20.61 15.21 -5.61
N TYR A 372 21.69 15.15 -4.83
CA TYR A 372 22.28 16.25 -4.08
C TYR A 372 23.71 16.55 -4.58
N THR A 373 24.00 16.46 -5.88
CA THR A 373 25.33 16.81 -6.40
C THR A 373 25.61 18.32 -6.52
N GLU A 374 24.60 19.18 -6.33
CA GLU A 374 24.73 20.64 -6.40
C GLU A 374 24.25 21.29 -5.09
N VAL A 375 24.83 22.45 -4.74
CA VAL A 375 24.53 23.20 -3.50
C VAL A 375 23.06 23.64 -3.52
N LYS A 376 22.25 23.00 -2.69
CA LYS A 376 20.85 23.34 -2.46
C LYS A 376 20.71 23.98 -1.09
N THR A 377 19.66 24.74 -0.86
CA THR A 377 19.32 25.25 0.48
C THR A 377 19.03 24.07 1.40
N MET A 378 20.06 23.68 2.14
CA MET A 378 19.97 22.73 3.21
C MET A 378 19.45 23.50 4.43
N GLY A 379 18.23 23.22 4.89
CA GLY A 379 17.70 23.82 6.13
C GLY A 379 18.59 23.48 7.33
N ASP A 380 18.33 24.14 8.46
CA ASP A 380 19.25 24.46 9.57
C ASP A 380 20.15 23.33 10.11
N LYS A 381 19.90 22.05 9.79
CA LYS A 381 20.77 20.90 10.13
C LYS A 381 20.89 19.82 9.05
N SER A 382 20.22 19.99 7.91
CA SER A 382 20.33 19.09 6.75
C SER A 382 21.60 19.33 5.92
N GLY A 383 22.32 20.43 6.19
CA GLY A 383 23.59 20.81 5.54
C GLY A 383 24.74 19.85 5.77
N ASP A 384 24.52 18.88 6.64
CA ASP A 384 25.47 17.84 6.98
C ASP A 384 25.48 16.65 6.02
N ILE A 385 24.44 16.46 5.19
CA ILE A 385 24.40 15.29 4.30
C ILE A 385 25.45 15.46 3.19
N PRO A 386 26.30 14.44 2.95
CA PRO A 386 27.31 14.50 1.89
C PRO A 386 26.69 14.76 0.51
N LEU A 387 27.38 15.53 -0.34
CA LEU A 387 26.97 15.68 -1.73
C LEU A 387 27.02 14.33 -2.45
N GLY A 388 25.98 14.01 -3.21
CA GLY A 388 25.93 12.73 -3.91
C GLY A 388 24.54 12.35 -4.41
N LYS A 389 24.49 11.21 -5.10
CA LYS A 389 23.25 10.58 -5.54
C LYS A 389 22.88 9.44 -4.61
N TYR A 390 21.66 9.50 -4.09
CA TYR A 390 21.12 8.58 -3.10
C TYR A 390 20.03 7.73 -3.74
N TYR A 391 20.44 6.58 -4.26
CA TYR A 391 19.55 5.68 -4.98
C TYR A 391 18.64 4.88 -4.05
N VAL A 392 17.47 4.50 -4.55
CA VAL A 392 16.62 3.45 -3.97
C VAL A 392 16.87 2.16 -4.75
N LYS A 393 17.24 1.06 -4.09
CA LYS A 393 17.66 -0.19 -4.75
C LYS A 393 16.95 -1.42 -4.23
N GLY A 394 16.85 -2.47 -5.04
CA GLY A 394 16.34 -3.79 -4.64
C GLY A 394 14.84 -3.76 -4.32
N ILE A 395 14.03 -3.25 -5.25
CA ILE A 395 12.57 -3.07 -5.05
C ILE A 395 11.80 -4.00 -5.96
N THR A 396 10.80 -4.70 -5.43
CA THR A 396 9.86 -5.51 -6.20
C THR A 396 8.44 -4.96 -6.09
N VAL A 397 7.83 -4.60 -7.21
CA VAL A 397 6.44 -4.14 -7.33
C VAL A 397 5.67 -5.15 -8.15
N LYS A 398 4.78 -5.94 -7.53
CA LYS A 398 4.09 -7.02 -8.23
C LYS A 398 2.59 -7.16 -7.94
N HIS A 399 1.82 -7.47 -8.97
CA HIS A 399 0.39 -7.80 -8.85
C HIS A 399 -0.49 -6.72 -8.19
N ASN A 400 -0.07 -5.45 -8.24
CA ASN A 400 -0.88 -4.36 -7.73
C ASN A 400 -1.93 -3.96 -8.77
N THR A 401 -3.11 -3.53 -8.32
CA THR A 401 -4.14 -2.90 -9.15
C THR A 401 -4.16 -1.41 -8.85
N ILE A 402 -3.87 -0.58 -9.86
CA ILE A 402 -3.66 0.86 -9.73
C ILE A 402 -4.58 1.57 -10.71
N ASP A 403 -5.46 2.42 -10.17
CA ASP A 403 -6.26 3.41 -10.87
C ASP A 403 -5.85 4.79 -10.33
N SER A 404 -5.19 5.60 -11.16
CA SER A 404 -4.52 6.82 -10.71
C SER A 404 -4.98 8.05 -11.49
N THR A 405 -5.07 9.18 -10.78
CA THR A 405 -5.29 10.53 -11.34
C THR A 405 -4.00 11.18 -11.88
N GLY A 406 -2.84 10.55 -11.66
CA GLY A 406 -1.54 11.00 -12.15
C GLY A 406 -0.71 9.85 -12.72
N PHE A 407 0.53 9.70 -12.26
CA PHE A 407 1.40 8.58 -12.67
C PHE A 407 0.88 7.24 -12.14
N GLY A 408 1.13 6.16 -12.88
CA GLY A 408 0.90 4.80 -12.39
C GLY A 408 2.02 4.35 -11.45
N ILE A 409 3.14 3.94 -12.03
CA ILE A 409 4.37 3.54 -11.32
C ILE A 409 5.54 4.37 -11.83
N ARG A 410 6.30 4.99 -10.92
CA ARG A 410 7.39 5.91 -11.27
C ARG A 410 8.69 5.55 -10.56
N CYS A 411 9.75 5.41 -11.35
CA CYS A 411 11.13 5.19 -10.88
C CYS A 411 12.02 6.37 -11.26
N VAL A 412 12.63 7.00 -10.25
CA VAL A 412 13.60 8.10 -10.39
C VAL A 412 14.77 7.83 -9.47
N PHE A 413 16.01 7.90 -9.98
CA PHE A 413 17.21 7.51 -9.22
C PHE A 413 17.01 6.17 -8.50
N ALA A 414 16.39 5.21 -9.18
CA ALA A 414 16.16 3.87 -8.67
C ALA A 414 17.05 2.86 -9.40
N SER A 415 17.50 1.81 -8.73
CA SER A 415 18.30 0.74 -9.31
C SER A 415 17.74 -0.63 -8.92
N ASP A 416 17.96 -1.65 -9.74
CA ASP A 416 17.49 -3.02 -9.51
C ASP A 416 16.03 -3.09 -9.03
N VAL A 417 15.12 -2.64 -9.90
CA VAL A 417 13.67 -2.64 -9.63
C VAL A 417 12.97 -3.61 -10.56
N THR A 418 12.18 -4.52 -10.01
CA THR A 418 11.30 -5.41 -10.77
C THR A 418 9.85 -4.93 -10.65
N ILE A 419 9.22 -4.63 -11.79
CA ILE A 419 7.82 -4.21 -11.91
C ILE A 419 7.09 -5.29 -12.71
N GLU A 420 6.35 -6.17 -12.03
CA GLU A 420 5.82 -7.39 -12.62
C GLU A 420 4.31 -7.57 -12.44
N GLY A 421 3.59 -7.86 -13.51
CA GLY A 421 2.19 -8.31 -13.42
C GLY A 421 1.23 -7.29 -12.80
N ASN A 422 1.58 -5.99 -12.79
CA ASN A 422 0.71 -4.94 -12.27
C ASN A 422 -0.34 -4.54 -13.30
N LYS A 423 -1.50 -4.08 -12.81
CA LYS A 423 -2.60 -3.56 -13.62
C LYS A 423 -2.69 -2.06 -13.36
N VAL A 424 -2.43 -1.25 -14.38
CA VAL A 424 -2.39 0.22 -14.29
C VAL A 424 -3.42 0.81 -15.26
N ASP A 425 -4.35 1.59 -14.73
CA ASP A 425 -5.38 2.31 -15.49
C ASP A 425 -5.30 3.80 -15.15
N LEU A 426 -5.10 4.64 -16.17
CA LEU A 426 -5.02 6.10 -16.00
C LEU A 426 -6.21 6.82 -16.65
N SER A 427 -7.35 6.15 -16.83
CA SER A 427 -8.54 6.76 -17.42
C SER A 427 -9.09 7.95 -16.60
N LYS A 428 -8.75 8.03 -15.31
CA LYS A 428 -9.05 9.17 -14.43
C LYS A 428 -8.02 10.31 -14.51
N ALA A 429 -6.85 10.08 -15.08
CA ALA A 429 -5.78 11.08 -15.13
C ALA A 429 -6.13 12.22 -16.10
N LYS A 430 -6.13 13.44 -15.58
CA LYS A 430 -6.48 14.67 -16.32
C LYS A 430 -5.41 15.74 -16.07
N PRO A 431 -4.22 15.62 -16.69
CA PRO A 431 -3.14 16.58 -16.51
C PRO A 431 -3.57 17.97 -16.95
N LYS A 432 -3.29 18.98 -16.13
CA LYS A 432 -3.37 20.40 -16.49
C LYS A 432 -2.18 20.75 -17.37
N SER A 433 -2.23 21.89 -18.07
CA SER A 433 -1.11 22.35 -18.90
C SER A 433 0.18 22.62 -18.13
N SER A 434 0.08 22.85 -16.82
CA SER A 434 1.21 23.02 -15.89
C SER A 434 1.79 21.70 -15.38
N ASP A 435 1.05 20.60 -15.54
CA ASP A 435 1.44 19.31 -14.98
C ASP A 435 2.46 18.64 -15.91
N PRO A 436 3.36 17.80 -15.37
CA PRO A 436 4.16 16.92 -16.21
C PRO A 436 3.27 15.90 -16.92
N ASP A 437 3.76 15.37 -18.04
CA ASP A 437 3.12 14.25 -18.72
C ASP A 437 3.01 13.03 -17.78
N PHE A 438 1.79 12.53 -17.60
CA PHE A 438 1.52 11.35 -16.79
C PHE A 438 1.67 10.07 -17.60
N TYR A 439 2.57 9.19 -17.14
CA TYR A 439 2.88 7.90 -17.75
C TYR A 439 2.35 6.74 -16.91
N GLY A 440 2.05 5.62 -17.57
CA GLY A 440 1.64 4.38 -16.90
C GLY A 440 2.76 3.80 -16.04
N ILE A 441 3.89 3.46 -16.66
CA ILE A 441 5.12 3.04 -15.97
C ILE A 441 6.28 3.88 -16.51
N SER A 442 7.12 4.41 -15.63
CA SER A 442 8.26 5.23 -16.05
C SER A 442 9.56 4.93 -15.32
N ALA A 443 10.66 4.94 -16.06
CA ALA A 443 12.03 4.88 -15.55
C ALA A 443 12.82 6.08 -16.09
N SER A 444 13.25 6.95 -15.19
CA SER A 444 13.81 8.25 -15.55
C SER A 444 14.91 8.68 -14.60
N LYS A 445 15.64 9.75 -14.95
CA LYS A 445 16.65 10.41 -14.11
C LYS A 445 17.64 9.42 -13.49
N SER A 446 18.51 8.88 -14.34
CA SER A 446 19.54 7.90 -13.98
C SER A 446 19.00 6.61 -13.34
N ALA A 447 17.73 6.25 -13.55
CA ALA A 447 17.22 4.94 -13.16
C ALA A 447 18.01 3.83 -13.90
N SER A 448 18.36 2.76 -13.21
CA SER A 448 19.19 1.67 -13.75
C SER A 448 18.59 0.30 -13.46
N ASP A 449 18.84 -0.66 -14.34
CA ASP A 449 18.51 -2.08 -14.13
C ASP A 449 17.03 -2.32 -13.73
N ILE A 450 16.12 -1.64 -14.43
CA ILE A 450 14.67 -1.75 -14.21
C ILE A 450 14.09 -2.82 -15.14
N ARG A 451 13.39 -3.80 -14.57
CA ARG A 451 12.70 -4.88 -15.29
C ARG A 451 11.19 -4.64 -15.26
N ILE A 452 10.60 -4.31 -16.40
CA ILE A 452 9.16 -4.06 -16.57
C ILE A 452 8.56 -5.24 -17.32
N ILE A 453 7.91 -6.16 -16.59
CA ILE A 453 7.55 -7.49 -17.08
C ILE A 453 6.04 -7.75 -16.93
N SER A 454 5.38 -8.18 -18.00
CA SER A 454 4.00 -8.71 -17.94
C SER A 454 2.94 -7.79 -17.31
N ASN A 455 3.13 -6.47 -17.35
CA ASN A 455 2.15 -5.51 -16.82
C ASN A 455 1.03 -5.24 -17.83
N ASP A 456 -0.18 -4.93 -17.35
CA ASP A 456 -1.31 -4.43 -18.15
C ASP A 456 -1.50 -2.93 -17.88
N VAL A 457 -1.10 -2.08 -18.83
CA VAL A 457 -1.11 -0.63 -18.73
C VAL A 457 -2.13 -0.06 -19.72
N ALA A 458 -3.08 0.74 -19.24
CA ALA A 458 -4.20 1.21 -20.04
C ALA A 458 -4.52 2.69 -19.84
N TYR A 459 -5.09 3.30 -20.89
CA TYR A 459 -5.70 4.64 -20.87
C TYR A 459 -4.77 5.78 -20.42
N THR A 460 -3.47 5.70 -20.76
CA THR A 460 -2.50 6.72 -20.33
C THR A 460 -2.67 8.02 -21.12
N PRO A 461 -2.68 9.21 -20.47
CA PRO A 461 -2.72 10.50 -21.18
C PRO A 461 -1.53 10.72 -22.11
N ALA A 462 -0.35 10.26 -21.71
CA ALA A 462 0.87 10.28 -22.52
C ALA A 462 1.28 8.85 -22.93
N SER A 463 2.58 8.53 -22.85
CA SER A 463 3.07 7.19 -23.18
C SER A 463 2.71 6.16 -22.11
N GLY A 464 2.49 4.92 -22.54
CA GLY A 464 2.19 3.82 -21.62
C GLY A 464 3.39 3.46 -20.73
N ILE A 465 4.51 3.11 -21.38
CA ILE A 465 5.81 2.89 -20.76
C ILE A 465 6.79 3.94 -21.29
N PHE A 466 7.43 4.68 -20.39
CA PHE A 466 8.32 5.79 -20.73
C PHE A 466 9.69 5.65 -20.08
N VAL A 467 10.74 5.75 -20.90
CA VAL A 467 12.14 5.66 -20.45
C VAL A 467 12.92 6.86 -20.96
N ASN A 468 13.52 7.62 -20.04
CA ASN A 468 14.28 8.84 -20.39
C ASN A 468 15.36 9.18 -19.34
N GLY A 469 15.96 10.38 -19.46
CA GLY A 469 16.76 10.98 -18.41
C GLY A 469 18.02 10.20 -18.05
N MET A 470 18.74 9.66 -19.03
CA MET A 470 19.94 8.84 -18.82
C MET A 470 19.66 7.51 -18.08
N ALA A 471 18.43 6.99 -18.16
CA ALA A 471 18.13 5.67 -17.61
C ALA A 471 18.82 4.56 -18.41
N THR A 472 19.40 3.56 -17.74
CA THR A 472 20.20 2.49 -18.37
C THR A 472 19.77 1.11 -17.89
N GLY A 473 20.15 0.05 -18.60
CA GLY A 473 19.87 -1.32 -18.14
C GLY A 473 18.39 -1.73 -18.17
N ILE A 474 17.55 -1.02 -18.92
CA ILE A 474 16.09 -1.21 -18.85
C ILE A 474 15.62 -2.37 -19.72
N ASP A 475 14.83 -3.28 -19.15
CA ASP A 475 14.20 -4.41 -19.84
C ASP A 475 12.68 -4.28 -19.84
N ILE A 476 12.06 -4.31 -21.02
CA ILE A 476 10.61 -4.18 -21.21
C ILE A 476 10.09 -5.43 -21.92
N LYS A 477 9.47 -6.34 -21.17
CA LYS A 477 9.11 -7.68 -21.65
C LYS A 477 7.64 -8.02 -21.42
N ASP A 478 6.97 -8.55 -22.43
CA ASP A 478 5.64 -9.18 -22.33
C ASP A 478 4.50 -8.31 -21.78
N ASN A 479 4.67 -6.98 -21.76
CA ASN A 479 3.66 -6.05 -21.29
C ASN A 479 2.53 -5.89 -22.31
N VAL A 480 1.32 -5.63 -21.82
CA VAL A 480 0.18 -5.18 -22.61
C VAL A 480 -0.01 -3.70 -22.36
N VAL A 481 0.13 -2.88 -23.39
CA VAL A 481 -0.10 -1.43 -23.32
C VAL A 481 -1.24 -1.07 -24.25
N SER A 482 -2.31 -0.49 -23.71
CA SER A 482 -3.51 -0.17 -24.48
C SER A 482 -3.94 1.29 -24.34
N LEU A 483 -4.40 1.88 -25.44
CA LEU A 483 -5.04 3.20 -25.48
C LEU A 483 -4.16 4.35 -24.92
N ALA A 484 -2.84 4.27 -25.14
CA ALA A 484 -1.91 5.33 -24.79
C ALA A 484 -2.12 6.59 -25.65
N GLY A 485 -2.02 7.77 -25.04
CA GLY A 485 -2.21 9.07 -25.69
C GLY A 485 -1.06 9.50 -26.59
N ASP A 486 0.14 8.97 -26.38
CA ASP A 486 1.28 9.06 -27.30
C ASP A 486 1.68 7.67 -27.81
N ALA A 487 2.92 7.21 -27.56
CA ALA A 487 3.38 5.88 -27.89
C ALA A 487 2.99 4.87 -26.80
N GLY A 488 2.87 3.59 -27.15
CA GLY A 488 2.75 2.55 -26.13
C GLY A 488 4.04 2.44 -25.33
N ILE A 489 5.19 2.42 -26.02
CA ILE A 489 6.52 2.38 -25.41
C ILE A 489 7.38 3.46 -26.04
N LYS A 490 8.00 4.31 -25.21
CA LYS A 490 8.85 5.40 -25.67
C LYS A 490 10.17 5.43 -24.90
N VAL A 491 11.28 5.43 -25.65
CA VAL A 491 12.64 5.55 -25.14
C VAL A 491 13.27 6.80 -25.76
N THR A 492 13.69 7.75 -24.94
CA THR A 492 14.17 9.05 -25.43
C THR A 492 15.25 9.67 -24.55
N GLU A 493 15.78 10.82 -24.98
CA GLU A 493 16.85 11.60 -24.36
C GLU A 493 18.24 10.98 -24.39
N ASP A 494 19.25 11.85 -24.22
CA ASP A 494 20.66 11.49 -24.39
C ASP A 494 21.08 10.46 -23.34
N LYS A 495 21.85 9.45 -23.79
CA LYS A 495 22.42 8.37 -22.96
C LYS A 495 21.39 7.43 -22.32
N THR A 496 20.11 7.53 -22.67
CA THR A 496 19.12 6.54 -22.25
C THR A 496 19.32 5.22 -23.01
N VAL A 497 19.47 4.12 -22.28
CA VAL A 497 19.74 2.78 -22.83
C VAL A 497 18.74 1.76 -22.31
N CYS A 498 17.88 1.30 -23.21
CA CYS A 498 17.08 0.10 -23.03
C CYS A 498 17.85 -1.11 -23.59
N ASN A 499 17.95 -2.18 -22.80
CA ASN A 499 18.53 -3.44 -23.24
C ASN A 499 17.56 -4.14 -24.19
N THR A 500 16.31 -4.34 -23.76
CA THR A 500 15.33 -5.13 -24.53
C THR A 500 13.93 -4.51 -24.51
N ILE A 501 13.26 -4.56 -25.67
CA ILE A 501 11.82 -4.32 -25.84
C ILE A 501 11.26 -5.54 -26.58
N THR A 502 10.80 -6.55 -25.83
CA THR A 502 10.48 -7.88 -26.40
C THR A 502 9.12 -8.39 -26.01
N GLY A 503 8.39 -9.02 -26.93
CA GLY A 503 7.13 -9.72 -26.62
C GLY A 503 5.95 -8.80 -26.21
N ASN A 504 6.11 -7.47 -26.28
CA ASN A 504 5.09 -6.55 -25.82
C ASN A 504 3.92 -6.47 -26.81
N THR A 505 2.72 -6.27 -26.29
CA THR A 505 1.50 -6.04 -27.05
C THR A 505 1.07 -4.58 -26.92
N VAL A 506 1.16 -3.80 -27.98
CA VAL A 506 0.73 -2.38 -27.99
C VAL A 506 -0.55 -2.22 -28.81
N ILE A 507 -1.62 -1.73 -28.18
CA ILE A 507 -2.96 -1.65 -28.76
C ILE A 507 -3.43 -0.20 -28.77
N ALA A 508 -3.67 0.38 -29.95
CA ALA A 508 -4.28 1.70 -30.11
C ALA A 508 -3.58 2.86 -29.39
N ALA A 509 -2.25 2.91 -29.51
CA ALA A 509 -1.48 4.12 -29.24
C ALA A 509 -1.91 5.25 -30.21
N LYS A 510 -2.17 6.45 -29.69
CA LYS A 510 -2.66 7.61 -30.49
C LYS A 510 -1.52 8.38 -31.17
N GLY A 511 -0.30 8.26 -30.68
CA GLY A 511 0.90 8.86 -31.27
C GLY A 511 1.20 8.34 -32.67
N ASN A 512 2.27 8.86 -33.29
CA ASN A 512 2.66 8.45 -34.63
C ASN A 512 3.28 7.04 -34.67
N PHE A 513 3.78 6.56 -33.54
CA PHE A 513 4.47 5.28 -33.41
C PHE A 513 3.94 4.54 -32.19
N SER A 514 3.84 3.21 -32.27
CA SER A 514 3.46 2.37 -31.13
C SER A 514 4.68 2.10 -30.23
N ILE A 515 5.85 1.90 -30.83
CA ILE A 515 7.14 1.86 -30.15
C ILE A 515 8.02 2.94 -30.78
N PHE A 516 8.55 3.85 -29.97
CA PHE A 516 9.42 4.92 -30.43
C PHE A 516 10.72 4.98 -29.65
N VAL A 517 11.84 4.88 -30.35
CA VAL A 517 13.19 5.15 -29.84
C VAL A 517 13.75 6.37 -30.58
N SER A 518 13.92 7.48 -29.86
CA SER A 518 14.39 8.73 -30.46
C SER A 518 15.89 8.69 -30.79
N ASN A 519 16.36 9.70 -31.53
CA ASN A 519 17.77 9.80 -31.97
C ASN A 519 18.79 9.84 -30.83
N LYS A 520 18.33 10.25 -29.64
CA LYS A 520 19.13 10.41 -28.43
C LYS A 520 19.14 9.17 -27.53
N GLY A 521 18.08 8.37 -27.58
CA GLY A 521 17.97 7.10 -26.85
C GLY A 521 18.54 5.91 -27.61
N THR A 522 18.60 4.74 -26.97
CA THR A 522 19.02 3.48 -27.59
C THR A 522 18.20 2.32 -27.06
N ALA A 523 17.83 1.38 -27.94
CA ALA A 523 17.33 0.07 -27.58
C ALA A 523 18.17 -0.97 -28.30
N LYS A 524 18.85 -1.88 -27.56
CA LYS A 524 19.73 -2.87 -28.19
C LYS A 524 18.92 -3.89 -29.00
N THR A 525 17.81 -4.37 -28.44
CA THR A 525 16.94 -5.37 -29.06
C THR A 525 15.48 -4.94 -29.00
N ILE A 526 14.79 -5.02 -30.15
CA ILE A 526 13.36 -4.81 -30.29
C ILE A 526 12.79 -5.99 -31.09
N THR A 527 12.24 -7.01 -30.43
CA THR A 527 11.78 -8.22 -31.12
C THR A 527 10.42 -8.71 -30.66
N ASP A 528 9.74 -9.44 -31.55
CA ASP A 528 8.55 -10.22 -31.21
C ASP A 528 7.40 -9.40 -30.59
N ASN A 529 7.39 -8.07 -30.80
CA ASN A 529 6.32 -7.22 -30.33
C ASN A 529 5.13 -7.31 -31.30
N LEU A 530 3.92 -7.37 -30.74
CA LEU A 530 2.70 -7.29 -31.50
C LEU A 530 2.09 -5.91 -31.39
N ILE A 531 1.76 -5.32 -32.53
CA ILE A 531 1.26 -3.96 -32.60
C ILE A 531 -0.09 -3.93 -33.30
N ASN A 532 -1.06 -3.30 -32.66
CA ASN A 532 -2.25 -2.79 -33.30
C ASN A 532 -2.17 -1.26 -33.36
N CYS A 533 -1.79 -0.74 -34.53
CA CYS A 533 -1.81 0.70 -34.80
C CYS A 533 -3.08 1.05 -35.60
N PRO A 534 -4.05 1.80 -35.02
CA PRO A 534 -5.28 2.16 -35.71
C PRO A 534 -5.02 3.17 -36.82
N LYS A 535 -3.95 3.98 -36.74
CA LYS A 535 -3.51 4.84 -37.84
C LYS A 535 -2.86 4.00 -38.94
N GLU A 536 -3.03 4.44 -40.19
CA GLU A 536 -2.35 3.85 -41.36
C GLU A 536 -0.90 4.33 -41.44
N THR A 537 -0.12 4.14 -40.37
CA THR A 537 1.32 4.41 -40.44
C THR A 537 2.03 3.20 -41.02
N LYS A 538 2.88 3.43 -42.04
CA LYS A 538 3.72 2.38 -42.63
C LYS A 538 4.74 1.81 -41.64
N ASN A 539 5.09 2.57 -40.59
CA ASN A 539 6.08 2.20 -39.58
C ASN A 539 5.48 2.29 -38.17
N ALA A 540 5.10 1.16 -37.59
CA ALA A 540 4.54 1.13 -36.23
C ALA A 540 5.63 1.11 -35.13
N VAL A 541 6.85 0.73 -35.50
CA VAL A 541 8.08 0.85 -34.70
C VAL A 541 9.00 1.86 -35.39
N LYS A 542 9.45 2.88 -34.66
CA LYS A 542 10.45 3.82 -35.16
C LYS A 542 11.67 3.85 -34.25
N VAL A 543 12.84 3.72 -34.88
CA VAL A 543 14.15 3.90 -34.25
C VAL A 543 14.89 4.93 -35.09
N ASP A 544 15.06 6.14 -34.55
CA ASP A 544 15.70 7.22 -35.31
C ASP A 544 17.18 6.94 -35.60
N ASN A 545 17.89 6.29 -34.67
CA ASN A 545 19.29 5.94 -34.83
C ASN A 545 19.48 4.42 -34.93
N ILE A 546 19.09 3.85 -36.08
CA ILE A 546 19.08 2.39 -36.28
C ILE A 546 20.46 1.73 -36.08
N SER A 547 21.57 2.45 -36.30
CA SER A 547 22.92 1.92 -36.11
C SER A 547 23.24 1.57 -34.65
N LYS A 548 22.49 2.13 -33.69
CA LYS A 548 22.58 1.79 -32.27
C LYS A 548 21.64 0.64 -31.85
N CYS A 549 20.79 0.16 -32.76
CA CYS A 549 19.92 -0.99 -32.54
C CYS A 549 20.56 -2.24 -33.15
N GLN A 550 20.90 -3.21 -32.30
CA GLN A 550 21.55 -4.44 -32.74
C GLN A 550 20.56 -5.36 -33.45
N THR A 551 19.32 -5.45 -32.95
CA THR A 551 18.28 -6.31 -33.52
C THR A 551 16.92 -5.63 -33.50
N ASN A 552 16.29 -5.49 -34.66
CA ASN A 552 14.89 -5.11 -34.83
C ASN A 552 14.21 -6.11 -35.79
N LYS A 553 13.56 -7.15 -35.25
CA LYS A 553 13.03 -8.29 -36.02
C LYS A 553 11.71 -8.80 -35.46
N ASN A 554 10.91 -9.47 -36.29
CA ASN A 554 9.66 -10.15 -35.89
C ASN A 554 8.59 -9.27 -35.21
N ASN A 555 8.70 -7.95 -35.32
CA ASN A 555 7.64 -7.04 -34.87
C ASN A 555 6.48 -7.11 -35.86
N SER A 556 5.30 -7.54 -35.40
CA SER A 556 4.16 -7.84 -36.26
C SER A 556 3.03 -6.85 -36.07
N ILE A 557 2.41 -6.42 -37.17
CA ILE A 557 1.25 -5.53 -37.15
C ILE A 557 0.00 -6.37 -37.38
N LYS A 558 -0.95 -6.32 -36.44
CA LYS A 558 -2.24 -7.03 -36.52
C LYS A 558 -3.38 -6.04 -36.66
N LYS A 559 -4.20 -6.19 -37.70
CA LYS A 559 -5.41 -5.39 -37.94
C LYS A 559 -6.57 -6.29 -38.37
N PHE A 560 -7.74 -6.07 -37.78
CA PHE A 560 -8.98 -6.66 -38.25
C PHE A 560 -9.86 -5.59 -38.91
N LYS A 561 -10.35 -5.85 -40.12
CA LYS A 561 -11.16 -4.90 -40.91
C LYS A 561 -12.50 -4.56 -40.26
N ASP A 562 -13.00 -5.45 -39.40
CA ASP A 562 -14.27 -5.36 -38.69
C ASP A 562 -14.11 -5.03 -37.20
N VAL A 563 -12.92 -4.58 -36.77
CA VAL A 563 -12.60 -4.14 -35.40
C VAL A 563 -11.83 -2.82 -35.43
N THR A 564 -12.56 -1.74 -35.68
CA THR A 564 -11.99 -0.43 -35.99
C THR A 564 -12.29 0.64 -34.93
N ASN A 565 -13.42 0.52 -34.21
CA ASN A 565 -13.82 1.51 -33.22
C ASN A 565 -13.17 1.25 -31.86
N THR A 566 -12.23 2.11 -31.47
CA THR A 566 -11.49 2.01 -30.18
C THR A 566 -12.37 2.18 -28.95
N LYS A 567 -13.59 2.73 -29.10
CA LYS A 567 -14.55 2.90 -27.98
C LYS A 567 -15.35 1.63 -27.68
N ASP A 568 -15.30 0.63 -28.55
CA ASP A 568 -16.02 -0.61 -28.34
C ASP A 568 -15.42 -1.37 -27.15
N PHE A 569 -16.27 -1.82 -26.21
CA PHE A 569 -15.83 -2.56 -25.00
C PHE A 569 -15.03 -3.84 -25.29
N TRP A 570 -15.07 -4.31 -26.53
CA TRP A 570 -14.44 -5.53 -27.02
C TRP A 570 -13.25 -5.26 -27.95
N PHE A 571 -12.92 -3.99 -28.24
CA PHE A 571 -11.75 -3.61 -29.06
C PHE A 571 -10.44 -4.09 -28.44
N VAL A 572 -10.11 -3.63 -27.23
CA VAL A 572 -8.89 -4.03 -26.51
C VAL A 572 -8.89 -5.54 -26.24
N PRO A 573 -9.97 -6.15 -25.71
CA PRO A 573 -10.04 -7.60 -25.55
C PRO A 573 -9.74 -8.40 -26.82
N THR A 574 -10.21 -7.94 -27.99
CA THR A 574 -9.99 -8.66 -29.25
C THR A 574 -8.52 -8.67 -29.65
N TYR A 575 -7.86 -7.52 -29.60
CA TYR A 575 -6.45 -7.42 -29.95
C TYR A 575 -5.55 -8.08 -28.91
N TRP A 576 -5.87 -7.95 -27.62
CA TRP A 576 -5.22 -8.73 -26.56
C TRP A 576 -5.34 -10.24 -26.81
N GLY A 577 -6.55 -10.72 -27.10
CA GLY A 577 -6.80 -12.13 -27.31
C GLY A 577 -6.13 -12.66 -28.58
N ALA A 578 -6.04 -11.83 -29.62
CA ALA A 578 -5.28 -12.15 -30.82
C ALA A 578 -3.78 -12.23 -30.53
N ALA A 579 -3.29 -11.36 -29.63
CA ALA A 579 -1.90 -11.30 -29.24
C ALA A 579 -1.43 -12.51 -28.43
N LYS A 580 -2.22 -12.87 -27.43
CA LYS A 580 -1.97 -14.06 -26.60
C LYS A 580 -2.32 -15.36 -27.33
N GLY A 581 -2.74 -15.30 -28.60
CA GLY A 581 -3.16 -16.47 -29.38
C GLY A 581 -4.46 -17.13 -28.91
N VAL A 582 -5.18 -16.51 -27.96
CA VAL A 582 -6.45 -16.98 -27.40
C VAL A 582 -7.53 -17.04 -28.48
N VAL A 583 -7.64 -15.97 -29.28
CA VAL A 583 -8.56 -15.89 -30.42
C VAL A 583 -7.80 -15.81 -31.74
N LYS A 584 -8.38 -16.43 -32.77
CA LYS A 584 -7.91 -16.31 -34.15
C LYS A 584 -8.97 -15.63 -35.02
N GLY A 585 -8.50 -14.91 -36.03
CA GLY A 585 -9.36 -14.29 -37.03
C GLY A 585 -9.75 -15.25 -38.15
N TYR A 586 -10.74 -14.85 -38.93
CA TYR A 586 -11.18 -15.47 -40.18
C TYR A 586 -10.47 -14.81 -41.37
N ASN A 587 -10.64 -15.39 -42.56
CA ASN A 587 -10.16 -14.82 -43.82
C ASN A 587 -8.68 -14.43 -43.75
N LYS A 588 -7.82 -15.43 -43.49
CA LYS A 588 -6.36 -15.23 -43.25
C LYS A 588 -6.07 -14.22 -42.13
N GLU A 589 -6.90 -14.27 -41.08
CA GLU A 589 -6.83 -13.42 -39.89
C GLU A 589 -7.08 -11.92 -40.11
N THR A 590 -7.80 -11.56 -41.17
CA THR A 590 -8.17 -10.16 -41.47
C THR A 590 -9.53 -9.73 -40.92
N GLU A 591 -10.34 -10.66 -40.40
CA GLU A 591 -11.63 -10.40 -39.77
C GLU A 591 -11.75 -11.11 -38.41
N PHE A 592 -12.33 -10.47 -37.40
CA PHE A 592 -12.62 -11.10 -36.12
C PHE A 592 -14.03 -11.71 -36.03
N ARG A 593 -14.98 -11.13 -36.77
CA ARG A 593 -16.42 -11.39 -36.80
C ARG A 593 -17.08 -11.24 -35.43
N PRO A 594 -17.10 -10.03 -34.84
CA PRO A 594 -17.57 -9.80 -33.48
C PRO A 594 -19.05 -10.14 -33.25
N ALA A 595 -19.87 -10.14 -34.31
CA ALA A 595 -21.29 -10.47 -34.27
C ALA A 595 -21.61 -11.95 -34.46
N ASN A 596 -20.64 -12.79 -34.79
CA ASN A 596 -20.89 -14.21 -34.91
C ASN A 596 -21.16 -14.84 -33.54
N GLU A 597 -22.08 -15.80 -33.54
CA GLU A 597 -22.40 -16.65 -32.41
C GLU A 597 -21.22 -17.56 -32.06
N CYS A 598 -20.92 -17.71 -30.77
CA CYS A 598 -19.82 -18.52 -30.28
C CYS A 598 -20.33 -19.94 -29.95
N THR A 599 -19.77 -20.95 -30.60
CA THR A 599 -20.14 -22.36 -30.34
C THR A 599 -19.44 -22.92 -29.10
N ARG A 600 -19.95 -24.03 -28.57
CA ARG A 600 -19.32 -24.78 -27.47
C ARG A 600 -17.86 -25.14 -27.78
N ALA A 601 -17.57 -25.60 -28.99
CA ALA A 601 -16.22 -25.92 -29.42
C ALA A 601 -15.29 -24.69 -29.41
N GLN A 602 -15.77 -23.53 -29.88
CA GLN A 602 -14.99 -22.29 -29.84
C GLN A 602 -14.70 -21.85 -28.41
N MET A 603 -15.71 -21.91 -27.54
CA MET A 603 -15.61 -21.48 -26.15
C MET A 603 -14.53 -22.27 -25.38
N VAL A 604 -14.57 -23.60 -25.46
CA VAL A 604 -13.55 -24.45 -24.81
C VAL A 604 -12.17 -24.28 -25.46
N THR A 605 -12.11 -24.08 -26.78
CA THR A 605 -10.83 -23.86 -27.48
C THR A 605 -10.16 -22.56 -27.05
N PHE A 606 -10.92 -21.49 -26.83
CA PHE A 606 -10.35 -20.23 -26.36
C PHE A 606 -9.81 -20.35 -24.93
N MET A 607 -10.53 -21.04 -24.05
CA MET A 607 -10.06 -21.32 -22.69
C MET A 607 -8.81 -22.21 -22.70
N TRP A 608 -8.79 -23.26 -23.52
CA TRP A 608 -7.61 -24.12 -23.67
C TRP A 608 -6.37 -23.36 -24.14
N ARG A 609 -6.55 -22.40 -25.07
CA ARG A 609 -5.46 -21.52 -25.53
C ARG A 609 -5.03 -20.53 -24.46
N LEU A 610 -5.97 -19.99 -23.68
CA LEU A 610 -5.67 -19.14 -22.53
C LEU A 610 -4.82 -19.87 -21.48
N GLU A 611 -5.01 -21.18 -21.34
CA GLU A 611 -4.19 -22.04 -20.45
C GLU A 611 -2.89 -22.55 -21.10
N GLY A 612 -2.49 -22.03 -22.27
CA GLY A 612 -1.22 -22.41 -22.91
C GLY A 612 -1.29 -23.70 -23.73
N CYS A 613 -2.48 -24.13 -24.15
CA CYS A 613 -2.71 -25.33 -24.95
C CYS A 613 -2.16 -26.64 -24.33
N PRO A 614 -2.44 -26.93 -23.04
CA PRO A 614 -1.94 -28.15 -22.38
C PRO A 614 -2.36 -29.41 -23.13
N ASN A 615 -1.47 -30.40 -23.23
CA ASN A 615 -1.84 -31.69 -23.82
C ASN A 615 -2.82 -32.41 -22.86
N PRO A 616 -3.94 -32.97 -23.37
CA PRO A 616 -4.82 -33.80 -22.54
C PRO A 616 -4.11 -35.10 -22.13
N ASN A 617 -4.55 -35.68 -21.01
CA ASN A 617 -4.02 -36.96 -20.52
C ASN A 617 -4.48 -38.12 -21.40
N SER A 618 -5.73 -38.09 -21.85
CA SER A 618 -6.32 -39.11 -22.72
C SER A 618 -5.96 -38.86 -24.18
N SER A 619 -5.59 -39.93 -24.88
CA SER A 619 -5.34 -39.91 -26.33
C SER A 619 -6.64 -40.00 -27.16
N THR A 620 -7.75 -40.42 -26.54
CA THR A 620 -9.06 -40.65 -27.17
C THR A 620 -10.14 -39.74 -26.59
N CYS A 621 -11.00 -39.20 -27.45
CA CYS A 621 -12.21 -38.48 -27.02
C CYS A 621 -13.37 -39.47 -26.79
N LYS A 622 -14.07 -39.34 -25.66
CA LYS A 622 -15.26 -40.15 -25.36
C LYS A 622 -16.53 -39.71 -26.09
N PHE A 623 -16.52 -38.53 -26.70
CA PHE A 623 -17.69 -37.97 -27.38
C PHE A 623 -17.74 -38.41 -28.85
N LYS A 624 -18.85 -39.02 -29.24
CA LYS A 624 -19.00 -39.64 -30.58
C LYS A 624 -19.02 -38.64 -31.75
N ASP A 625 -19.29 -37.37 -31.47
CA ASP A 625 -19.38 -36.27 -32.43
C ASP A 625 -18.12 -35.39 -32.45
N VAL A 626 -17.02 -35.85 -31.86
CA VAL A 626 -15.72 -35.16 -31.84
C VAL A 626 -14.66 -36.03 -32.49
N LYS A 627 -14.22 -35.65 -33.69
CA LYS A 627 -13.26 -36.41 -34.52
C LYS A 627 -11.83 -35.96 -34.24
N LYS A 628 -10.87 -36.87 -34.38
CA LYS A 628 -9.43 -36.57 -34.19
C LYS A 628 -8.90 -35.44 -35.09
N SER A 629 -9.51 -35.25 -36.26
CA SER A 629 -9.20 -34.17 -37.21
C SER A 629 -9.76 -32.80 -36.81
N ASP A 630 -10.65 -32.73 -35.82
CA ASP A 630 -11.28 -31.47 -35.42
C ASP A 630 -10.28 -30.56 -34.71
N TYR A 631 -10.29 -29.27 -35.05
CA TYR A 631 -9.37 -28.29 -34.44
C TYR A 631 -9.51 -28.19 -32.92
N PHE A 632 -10.68 -28.57 -32.39
CA PHE A 632 -11.04 -28.53 -30.97
C PHE A 632 -10.86 -29.88 -30.27
N TYR A 633 -10.40 -30.93 -30.96
CA TYR A 633 -10.31 -32.29 -30.41
C TYR A 633 -9.57 -32.33 -29.06
N LYS A 634 -8.34 -31.80 -29.01
CA LYS A 634 -7.55 -31.74 -27.78
C LYS A 634 -8.19 -30.85 -26.72
N ALA A 635 -8.73 -29.70 -27.11
CA ALA A 635 -9.37 -28.76 -26.20
C ALA A 635 -10.60 -29.36 -25.51
N VAL A 636 -11.41 -30.15 -26.23
CA VAL A 636 -12.58 -30.83 -25.67
C VAL A 636 -12.17 -31.92 -24.69
N ILE A 637 -11.15 -32.73 -25.02
CA ILE A 637 -10.65 -33.76 -24.09
C ILE A 637 -10.14 -33.09 -22.82
N TRP A 638 -9.24 -32.12 -22.96
CA TRP A 638 -8.68 -31.37 -21.84
C TRP A 638 -9.77 -30.70 -20.99
N GLY A 639 -10.72 -30.03 -21.64
CA GLY A 639 -11.81 -29.35 -20.95
C GLY A 639 -12.71 -30.30 -20.18
N ASN A 640 -12.95 -31.51 -20.71
CA ASN A 640 -13.72 -32.54 -20.01
C ASN A 640 -12.92 -33.17 -18.85
N GLU A 641 -11.62 -33.44 -19.03
CA GLU A 641 -10.75 -33.99 -17.97
C GLU A 641 -10.63 -33.04 -16.78
N ASN A 642 -10.60 -31.73 -17.04
CA ASN A 642 -10.51 -30.70 -16.01
C ASN A 642 -11.88 -30.23 -15.49
N GLY A 643 -12.98 -30.90 -15.87
CA GLY A 643 -14.34 -30.56 -15.41
C GLY A 643 -14.87 -29.21 -15.90
N ILE A 644 -14.20 -28.57 -16.87
CA ILE A 644 -14.59 -27.27 -17.44
C ILE A 644 -15.86 -27.42 -18.29
N VAL A 645 -15.92 -28.50 -19.09
CA VAL A 645 -17.06 -28.81 -19.95
C VAL A 645 -17.56 -30.24 -19.74
N GLU A 646 -18.86 -30.44 -19.94
CA GLU A 646 -19.52 -31.75 -19.91
C GLU A 646 -20.23 -32.01 -21.24
N GLY A 647 -20.37 -33.29 -21.62
CA GLY A 647 -21.21 -33.69 -22.74
C GLY A 647 -22.65 -33.99 -22.32
N TYR A 648 -23.47 -34.33 -23.30
CA TYR A 648 -24.87 -34.72 -23.12
C TYR A 648 -24.98 -36.21 -22.77
N LYS A 649 -26.13 -36.59 -22.21
CA LYS A 649 -26.42 -37.99 -21.79
C LYS A 649 -26.39 -38.99 -22.96
N ASP A 650 -26.53 -38.53 -24.19
CA ASP A 650 -26.51 -39.34 -25.41
C ASP A 650 -25.08 -39.64 -25.92
N GLY A 651 -24.05 -39.23 -25.17
CA GLY A 651 -22.65 -39.43 -25.52
C GLY A 651 -22.08 -38.40 -26.50
N THR A 652 -22.79 -37.30 -26.79
CA THR A 652 -22.29 -36.20 -27.62
C THR A 652 -21.70 -35.04 -26.80
N PHE A 653 -20.82 -34.25 -27.41
CA PHE A 653 -20.37 -32.96 -26.88
C PHE A 653 -21.21 -31.78 -27.37
N GLY A 654 -21.76 -31.88 -28.58
CA GLY A 654 -22.48 -30.81 -29.28
C GLY A 654 -21.57 -29.64 -29.68
N PRO A 655 -20.47 -29.84 -30.43
CA PRO A 655 -19.46 -28.81 -30.70
C PRO A 655 -20.02 -27.59 -31.45
N GLN A 656 -21.04 -27.78 -32.29
CA GLN A 656 -21.66 -26.73 -33.10
C GLN A 656 -22.84 -26.03 -32.41
N ILE A 657 -23.25 -26.48 -31.23
CA ILE A 657 -24.31 -25.82 -30.47
C ILE A 657 -23.81 -24.46 -29.99
N VAL A 658 -24.62 -23.44 -30.25
CA VAL A 658 -24.34 -22.06 -29.83
C VAL A 658 -24.46 -21.94 -28.32
N CYS A 659 -23.45 -21.35 -27.69
CA CYS A 659 -23.47 -21.12 -26.26
C CYS A 659 -24.37 -19.94 -25.90
N ALA A 660 -25.16 -20.10 -24.84
CA ALA A 660 -25.79 -18.99 -24.15
C ALA A 660 -24.80 -18.31 -23.19
N ARG A 661 -25.07 -17.07 -22.79
CA ARG A 661 -24.22 -16.31 -21.86
C ARG A 661 -23.98 -17.03 -20.52
N LYS A 662 -24.98 -17.76 -20.01
CA LYS A 662 -24.84 -18.61 -18.81
C LYS A 662 -23.77 -19.70 -18.96
N HIS A 663 -23.59 -20.26 -20.15
CA HIS A 663 -22.54 -21.27 -20.39
C HIS A 663 -21.15 -20.65 -20.28
N ALA A 664 -20.96 -19.43 -20.80
CA ALA A 664 -19.67 -18.72 -20.74
C ALA A 664 -19.19 -18.53 -19.30
N VAL A 665 -20.03 -17.98 -18.43
CA VAL A 665 -19.67 -17.73 -17.02
C VAL A 665 -19.52 -19.03 -16.23
N THR A 666 -20.32 -20.05 -16.54
CA THR A 666 -20.21 -21.37 -15.89
C THR A 666 -18.88 -22.04 -16.22
N PHE A 667 -18.44 -22.00 -17.47
CA PHE A 667 -17.16 -22.59 -17.88
C PHE A 667 -15.98 -21.81 -17.28
N LEU A 668 -16.04 -20.48 -17.22
CA LEU A 668 -14.98 -19.68 -16.58
C LEU A 668 -14.90 -19.92 -15.08
N TRP A 669 -16.04 -20.07 -14.41
CA TRP A 669 -16.08 -20.42 -12.99
C TRP A 669 -15.46 -21.80 -12.73
N ARG A 670 -15.74 -22.78 -13.60
CA ARG A 670 -15.10 -24.11 -13.53
C ARG A 670 -13.60 -24.05 -13.83
N LEU A 671 -13.19 -23.24 -14.81
CA LEU A 671 -11.79 -23.00 -15.11
C LEU A 671 -11.03 -22.41 -13.90
N ALA A 672 -11.68 -21.58 -13.09
CA ALA A 672 -11.13 -21.05 -11.85
C ALA A 672 -11.13 -22.03 -10.67
N GLY A 673 -11.54 -23.29 -10.86
CA GLY A 673 -11.65 -24.27 -9.77
C GLY A 673 -12.95 -24.15 -8.96
N GLN A 674 -14.00 -23.57 -9.54
CA GLN A 674 -15.33 -23.45 -8.92
C GLN A 674 -15.35 -22.74 -7.55
N PRO A 675 -14.65 -21.59 -7.39
CA PRO A 675 -14.57 -20.90 -6.10
C PRO A 675 -15.96 -20.46 -5.61
N GLU A 676 -16.22 -20.62 -4.32
CA GLU A 676 -17.45 -20.09 -3.72
C GLU A 676 -17.43 -18.56 -3.76
N PRO A 677 -18.55 -17.91 -4.17
CA PRO A 677 -18.65 -16.45 -4.15
C PRO A 677 -18.60 -15.93 -2.71
N SER A 678 -17.91 -14.79 -2.49
CA SER A 678 -17.74 -14.21 -1.16
C SER A 678 -18.98 -13.41 -0.70
N SER A 679 -19.86 -13.06 -1.63
CA SER A 679 -21.15 -12.43 -1.38
C SER A 679 -22.29 -13.33 -1.84
N THR A 680 -23.43 -13.22 -1.15
CA THR A 680 -24.69 -13.80 -1.63
C THR A 680 -25.56 -12.77 -2.37
N LYS A 681 -25.05 -11.56 -2.61
CA LYS A 681 -25.83 -10.45 -3.19
C LYS A 681 -26.04 -10.65 -4.69
N ASN A 682 -27.25 -11.01 -5.05
CA ASN A 682 -27.68 -11.08 -6.44
C ASN A 682 -28.05 -9.69 -6.99
N LYS A 683 -27.37 -9.25 -8.04
CA LYS A 683 -27.62 -7.97 -8.73
C LYS A 683 -28.50 -8.11 -9.97
N PHE A 684 -28.86 -9.33 -10.38
CA PHE A 684 -29.55 -9.61 -11.64
C PHE A 684 -30.97 -10.12 -11.42
N LYS A 685 -31.95 -9.42 -11.99
CA LYS A 685 -33.39 -9.73 -11.86
C LYS A 685 -33.79 -11.08 -12.47
N ASP A 686 -33.03 -11.55 -13.46
CA ASP A 686 -33.28 -12.75 -14.25
C ASP A 686 -32.37 -13.93 -13.89
N VAL A 687 -31.81 -13.92 -12.68
CA VAL A 687 -30.98 -14.99 -12.12
C VAL A 687 -31.58 -15.39 -10.77
N LYS A 688 -31.99 -16.64 -10.60
CA LYS A 688 -32.62 -17.16 -9.38
C LYS A 688 -31.62 -18.02 -8.60
N LYS A 689 -31.75 -18.08 -7.27
CA LYS A 689 -30.89 -18.94 -6.42
C LYS A 689 -30.93 -20.42 -6.82
N SER A 690 -32.06 -20.88 -7.38
CA SER A 690 -32.26 -22.23 -7.89
C SER A 690 -31.58 -22.51 -9.23
N ASP A 691 -31.08 -21.48 -9.93
CA ASP A 691 -30.41 -21.66 -11.21
C ASP A 691 -29.04 -22.30 -10.98
N TYR A 692 -28.71 -23.34 -11.74
CA TYR A 692 -27.38 -23.99 -11.66
C TYR A 692 -26.23 -23.01 -11.95
N PHE A 693 -26.50 -21.91 -12.65
CA PHE A 693 -25.54 -20.86 -12.98
C PHE A 693 -25.57 -19.68 -11.99
N PHE A 694 -26.30 -19.78 -10.87
CA PHE A 694 -26.34 -18.75 -9.84
C PHE A 694 -24.94 -18.44 -9.31
N LYS A 695 -24.25 -19.43 -8.71
CA LYS A 695 -22.90 -19.25 -8.15
C LYS A 695 -21.89 -18.74 -9.19
N PRO A 696 -21.78 -19.32 -10.41
CA PRO A 696 -20.93 -18.76 -11.46
C PRO A 696 -21.21 -17.29 -11.77
N THR A 697 -22.47 -16.90 -11.78
CA THR A 697 -22.88 -15.54 -12.14
C THR A 697 -22.52 -14.55 -11.03
N ILE A 698 -22.77 -14.91 -9.76
CA ILE A 698 -22.41 -14.09 -8.62
C ILE A 698 -20.89 -13.93 -8.53
N TRP A 699 -20.14 -15.03 -8.58
CA TRP A 699 -18.68 -15.01 -8.58
C TRP A 699 -18.12 -14.16 -9.73
N ALA A 700 -18.62 -14.34 -10.96
CA ALA A 700 -18.15 -13.55 -12.11
C ALA A 700 -18.47 -12.06 -11.95
N SER A 701 -19.57 -11.72 -11.27
CA SER A 701 -19.91 -10.32 -10.98
C SER A 701 -19.02 -9.72 -9.90
N GLU A 702 -18.74 -10.48 -8.83
CA GLU A 702 -17.81 -10.08 -7.76
C GLU A 702 -16.41 -9.82 -8.30
N LYS A 703 -15.90 -10.69 -9.18
CA LYS A 703 -14.58 -10.53 -9.82
C LYS A 703 -14.57 -9.49 -10.94
N GLY A 704 -15.68 -8.81 -11.25
CA GLY A 704 -15.73 -7.80 -12.31
C GLY A 704 -15.71 -8.34 -13.74
N ILE A 705 -15.74 -9.67 -13.93
CA ILE A 705 -15.86 -10.34 -15.23
C ILE A 705 -17.21 -10.01 -15.88
N LEU A 706 -18.27 -9.96 -15.07
CA LEU A 706 -19.65 -9.74 -15.51
C LEU A 706 -20.25 -8.46 -14.89
N ALA A 707 -20.59 -7.50 -15.76
CA ALA A 707 -21.33 -6.29 -15.35
C ALA A 707 -22.85 -6.41 -15.50
N GLY A 708 -23.34 -7.26 -16.42
CA GLY A 708 -24.75 -7.30 -16.81
C GLY A 708 -25.14 -6.17 -17.78
N TYR A 709 -26.46 -5.95 -17.90
CA TYR A 709 -27.07 -4.91 -18.72
C TYR A 709 -27.63 -3.79 -17.83
N SER A 710 -27.81 -2.59 -18.39
CA SER A 710 -28.31 -1.41 -17.68
C SER A 710 -29.73 -1.57 -17.12
N ASP A 711 -30.52 -2.52 -17.64
CA ASP A 711 -31.85 -2.88 -17.13
C ASP A 711 -31.81 -3.73 -15.84
N GLY A 712 -30.61 -4.08 -15.36
CA GLY A 712 -30.39 -4.93 -14.19
C GLY A 712 -30.49 -6.43 -14.49
N THR A 713 -30.30 -6.85 -15.75
CA THR A 713 -30.36 -8.26 -16.16
C THR A 713 -29.00 -8.81 -16.60
N PHE A 714 -28.85 -10.13 -16.53
CA PHE A 714 -27.71 -10.87 -17.08
C PHE A 714 -27.97 -11.36 -18.52
N LYS A 715 -29.23 -11.64 -18.85
CA LYS A 715 -29.72 -12.30 -20.07
C LYS A 715 -29.09 -13.70 -20.24
N PRO A 716 -29.26 -14.63 -19.29
CA PRO A 716 -28.54 -15.90 -19.23
C PRO A 716 -28.76 -16.79 -20.47
N ASN A 717 -29.96 -16.74 -21.05
CA ASN A 717 -30.34 -17.52 -22.25
C ASN A 717 -30.01 -16.81 -23.57
N GLY A 718 -29.55 -15.56 -23.53
CA GLY A 718 -29.12 -14.85 -24.74
C GLY A 718 -27.91 -15.52 -25.37
N LYS A 719 -27.87 -15.56 -26.70
CA LYS A 719 -26.73 -16.12 -27.45
C LYS A 719 -25.44 -15.37 -27.11
N CYS A 720 -24.38 -16.10 -26.82
CA CYS A 720 -23.07 -15.53 -26.52
C CYS A 720 -22.32 -15.25 -27.83
N LEU A 721 -22.03 -13.99 -28.09
CA LEU A 721 -21.33 -13.56 -29.30
C LEU A 721 -19.80 -13.60 -29.09
N ARG A 722 -19.03 -13.75 -30.17
CA ARG A 722 -17.57 -13.77 -30.11
C ARG A 722 -16.97 -12.56 -29.38
N ARG A 723 -17.52 -11.36 -29.61
CA ARG A 723 -17.11 -10.15 -28.90
C ARG A 723 -17.33 -10.23 -27.38
N GLN A 724 -18.42 -10.86 -26.95
CA GLN A 724 -18.70 -11.02 -25.52
C GLN A 724 -17.78 -12.07 -24.90
N MET A 725 -17.54 -13.16 -25.61
CA MET A 725 -16.66 -14.23 -25.14
C MET A 725 -15.22 -13.74 -24.94
N VAL A 726 -14.65 -13.02 -25.91
CA VAL A 726 -13.29 -12.49 -25.76
C VAL A 726 -13.20 -11.45 -24.64
N THR A 727 -14.24 -10.63 -24.43
CA THR A 727 -14.30 -9.72 -23.27
C THR A 727 -14.33 -10.49 -21.95
N PHE A 728 -15.11 -11.57 -21.83
CA PHE A 728 -15.12 -12.37 -20.61
C PHE A 728 -13.76 -13.01 -20.34
N LEU A 729 -13.08 -13.54 -21.36
CA LEU A 729 -11.72 -14.10 -21.23
C LEU A 729 -10.68 -13.05 -20.85
N TYR A 730 -10.72 -11.87 -21.47
CA TYR A 730 -9.84 -10.75 -21.12
C TYR A 730 -10.02 -10.35 -19.66
N LYS A 731 -11.28 -10.19 -19.21
CA LYS A 731 -11.56 -9.85 -17.82
C LYS A 731 -11.21 -10.97 -16.85
N TYR A 732 -11.39 -12.23 -17.22
CA TYR A 732 -10.92 -13.36 -16.43
C TYR A 732 -9.40 -13.33 -16.26
N ASN A 733 -8.66 -13.15 -17.36
CA ASN A 733 -7.21 -13.00 -17.32
C ASN A 733 -6.77 -11.76 -16.53
N LYS A 734 -7.61 -10.72 -16.48
CA LYS A 734 -7.32 -9.47 -15.78
C LYS A 734 -7.75 -9.45 -14.32
N PHE A 735 -8.67 -10.29 -13.86
CA PHE A 735 -9.19 -10.18 -12.48
C PHE A 735 -9.11 -11.49 -11.68
N VAL A 736 -8.69 -12.58 -12.31
CA VAL A 736 -8.59 -13.91 -11.68
C VAL A 736 -7.19 -14.49 -11.84
N LYS A 737 -6.61 -14.38 -13.04
CA LYS A 737 -5.17 -14.57 -13.26
C LYS A 737 -4.43 -13.26 -12.99
#